data_AF-A0A372LH55-F1
#
_entry.id   AF-A0A372LH55-F1
#
_cell.length_a   1.000
_cell.length_b   1.000
_cell.length_c   1.000
_cell.angle_alpha   90.00
_cell.angle_beta   90.00
_cell.angle_gamma   90.00
#
_symmetry.space_group_name_H-M   'P 1'
#
loop_
_entity.id
_entity.type
_entity.pdbx_description
1 polymer ?
#
loop_
_entity_poly.entity_id
_entity_poly.type
_entity_poly.pdbx_seq_one_letter_code
_entity_poly.pdbx_strand_id
1 'polypeptide(L)'
;MLSERSIRIKRKRLQMKLDEIKLLSFPEYSLEDWKKAAESSLKGKTIDKLRTNTYEGIELEPLYTAESLPEGNGGQEFPGFSPYTRGIDVTGYREKPWLICQPVYGTSAEDANQNMQTALARGQNAICFPAAMLGDSPEKLLQDLPLHEVPVFIDLAGDGVSSLPLVIESLKKLKFEGQLVKGVLAEDPVAEWAASGNVPTDIDKYFKSWFSGIRRAKEDCPGVKTILVKASNYHNGGANAVQELAYGLAEAVFYLDEGQKNGLSLEELTEKIVFSFAIDSNYFMNIAKLRAARRLWALISEAYGVSSDYFKMHIHAVTSGITETLYDKHVNILRTANQAFAAAVGGIQYLQIHPFDRLNGKRNEFSERLARNTQLILREESHVPAVTDPAGGSFYVEKLTDDITEAVWDKFLKIARQGGILDALKKGAIQSEVASVFIQMQKNAAYRKQSIIGTNVYPNPAENGQQFVKGMENQHESKTDFVEIVPIPTRRVAEDFEHIRLRAEAHAAGSGAAPKLGLVNIGELKAYKQRADFIKGLAAAGGIGTVDTQGCSTLEDVRAFVAETNLKTYCICGSDSDYAEQAKSIAIAAIECLPGVNIYLAGKQGAELEDALKQAGVKGFIHVKTNAVEILSQLLTELEVN
;
A
#
# COMPACT_ATOMS: atom_id res chain seq x y z
N MET A 1 -14.85 -61.88 -46.43
CA MET A 1 -15.58 -62.05 -45.14
C MET A 1 -14.70 -62.00 -43.89
N LEU A 2 -13.40 -62.32 -43.92
CA LEU A 2 -12.53 -62.25 -42.71
C LEU A 2 -12.02 -60.83 -42.37
N SER A 3 -11.99 -59.88 -43.31
CA SER A 3 -11.54 -58.49 -43.04
C SER A 3 -12.61 -57.63 -42.34
N GLU A 4 -13.87 -57.73 -42.74
CA GLU A 4 -14.96 -56.93 -42.12
C GLU A 4 -15.27 -57.36 -40.69
N ARG A 5 -15.21 -58.66 -40.37
CA ARG A 5 -15.38 -59.15 -38.98
C ARG A 5 -14.27 -58.63 -38.06
N SER A 6 -13.02 -58.59 -38.53
CA SER A 6 -11.88 -58.10 -37.74
C SER A 6 -11.92 -56.57 -37.54
N ILE A 7 -12.44 -55.82 -38.52
CA ILE A 7 -12.64 -54.37 -38.42
C ILE A 7 -13.84 -54.04 -37.51
N ARG A 8 -14.93 -54.81 -37.56
CA ARG A 8 -16.08 -54.65 -36.64
C ARG A 8 -15.71 -54.97 -35.19
N ILE A 9 -14.89 -55.99 -34.95
CA ILE A 9 -14.38 -56.34 -33.61
C ILE A 9 -13.41 -55.26 -33.09
N LYS A 10 -12.51 -54.72 -33.94
CA LYS A 10 -11.63 -53.60 -33.57
C LYS A 10 -12.41 -52.30 -33.30
N ARG A 11 -13.45 -51.99 -34.08
CA ARG A 11 -14.34 -50.82 -33.83
C ARG A 11 -15.16 -50.99 -32.55
N LYS A 12 -15.72 -52.18 -32.26
CA LYS A 12 -16.41 -52.45 -30.99
C LYS A 12 -15.48 -52.35 -29.78
N ARG A 13 -14.22 -52.81 -29.89
CA ARG A 13 -13.19 -52.67 -28.83
C ARG A 13 -12.65 -51.24 -28.66
N LEU A 14 -12.67 -50.40 -29.69
CA LEU A 14 -12.32 -48.97 -29.59
C LEU A 14 -13.49 -48.14 -29.01
N GLN A 15 -14.73 -48.51 -29.35
CA GLN A 15 -15.92 -47.82 -28.86
C GLN A 15 -16.18 -48.10 -27.37
N MET A 16 -15.83 -49.31 -26.89
CA MET A 16 -15.74 -49.63 -25.45
C MET A 16 -14.60 -48.91 -24.71
N LYS A 17 -13.75 -48.08 -25.34
CA LYS A 17 -12.71 -47.34 -24.60
C LYS A 17 -13.08 -45.88 -24.35
N LEU A 18 -13.80 -45.21 -25.25
CA LEU A 18 -14.07 -43.78 -25.06
C LEU A 18 -15.23 -43.53 -24.08
N ASP A 19 -16.28 -44.34 -24.15
CA ASP A 19 -17.43 -44.20 -23.24
C ASP A 19 -17.10 -44.70 -21.83
N GLU A 20 -16.17 -45.66 -21.69
CA GLU A 20 -15.62 -46.07 -20.38
C GLU A 20 -14.61 -45.03 -19.83
N ILE A 21 -13.79 -44.40 -20.68
CA ILE A 21 -12.89 -43.30 -20.25
C ILE A 21 -13.68 -42.09 -19.75
N LYS A 22 -14.83 -41.77 -20.35
CA LYS A 22 -15.73 -40.71 -19.86
C LYS A 22 -16.33 -41.00 -18.48
N LEU A 23 -16.30 -42.26 -18.04
CA LEU A 23 -16.78 -42.70 -16.72
C LEU A 23 -15.64 -42.84 -15.69
N LEU A 24 -14.37 -42.66 -16.10
CA LEU A 24 -13.25 -42.62 -15.16
C LEU A 24 -13.30 -41.28 -14.40
N SER A 25 -13.60 -41.34 -13.10
CA SER A 25 -13.42 -40.22 -12.19
C SER A 25 -12.08 -40.33 -11.47
N PHE A 26 -11.52 -39.17 -11.12
CA PHE A 26 -10.41 -39.13 -10.16
C PHE A 26 -10.91 -39.50 -8.76
N PRO A 27 -10.04 -40.02 -7.87
CA PRO A 27 -10.39 -40.18 -6.47
C PRO A 27 -10.86 -38.84 -5.89
N GLU A 28 -11.99 -38.86 -5.21
CA GLU A 28 -12.47 -37.71 -4.45
C GLU A 28 -11.73 -37.65 -3.12
N TYR A 29 -11.17 -36.49 -2.81
CA TYR A 29 -10.52 -36.22 -1.53
C TYR A 29 -11.36 -35.21 -0.76
N SER A 30 -11.58 -35.50 0.52
CA SER A 30 -12.27 -34.59 1.42
C SER A 30 -11.32 -33.52 1.97
N LEU A 31 -11.90 -32.47 2.56
CA LEU A 31 -11.14 -31.48 3.33
C LEU A 31 -10.32 -32.15 4.46
N GLU A 32 -10.85 -33.22 5.05
CA GLU A 32 -10.18 -33.97 6.11
C GLU A 32 -8.95 -34.74 5.60
N ASP A 33 -9.02 -35.29 4.39
CA ASP A 33 -7.86 -35.94 3.75
C ASP A 33 -6.75 -34.92 3.47
N TRP A 34 -7.12 -33.72 3.00
CA TRP A 34 -6.18 -32.63 2.82
C TRP A 34 -5.54 -32.20 4.14
N LYS A 35 -6.32 -32.04 5.23
CA LYS A 35 -5.80 -31.67 6.56
C LYS A 35 -4.73 -32.65 7.02
N LYS A 36 -4.99 -33.96 6.96
CA LYS A 36 -4.01 -34.99 7.33
C LYS A 36 -2.72 -34.89 6.52
N ALA A 37 -2.83 -34.67 5.21
CA ALA A 37 -1.66 -34.51 4.34
C ALA A 37 -0.86 -33.23 4.65
N ALA A 38 -1.55 -32.12 4.94
CA ALA A 38 -0.93 -30.86 5.34
C ALA A 38 -0.18 -30.99 6.67
N GLU A 39 -0.80 -31.59 7.70
CA GLU A 39 -0.17 -31.78 9.02
C GLU A 39 1.06 -32.70 8.97
N SER A 40 1.01 -33.75 8.13
CA SER A 40 2.17 -34.59 7.84
C SER A 40 3.33 -33.77 7.27
N SER A 41 3.04 -32.85 6.34
CA SER A 41 4.03 -31.95 5.73
C SER A 41 4.60 -30.94 6.73
N LEU A 42 3.83 -30.57 7.76
CA LEU A 42 4.24 -29.69 8.85
C LEU A 42 5.04 -30.38 9.96
N LYS A 43 5.48 -31.63 9.74
CA LYS A 43 6.20 -32.46 10.73
C LYS A 43 5.40 -32.62 12.04
N GLY A 44 4.08 -32.81 11.92
CA GLY A 44 3.17 -33.05 13.05
C GLY A 44 2.70 -31.79 13.78
N LYS A 45 2.92 -30.59 13.24
CA LYS A 45 2.26 -29.36 13.73
C LYS A 45 0.86 -29.24 13.10
N THR A 46 -0.10 -28.70 13.86
CA THR A 46 -1.47 -28.48 13.37
C THR A 46 -1.53 -27.44 12.27
N ILE A 47 -2.55 -27.54 11.40
CA ILE A 47 -2.83 -26.56 10.34
C ILE A 47 -3.13 -25.15 10.87
N ASP A 48 -3.55 -25.01 12.13
CA ASP A 48 -3.81 -23.70 12.76
C ASP A 48 -2.59 -22.77 12.70
N LYS A 49 -1.37 -23.33 12.64
CA LYS A 49 -0.14 -22.53 12.49
C LYS A 49 0.01 -21.85 11.13
N LEU A 50 -0.80 -22.23 10.14
CA LEU A 50 -0.82 -21.61 8.82
C LEU A 50 -1.84 -20.46 8.73
N ARG A 51 -2.66 -20.28 9.76
CA ARG A 51 -3.58 -19.15 9.82
C ARG A 51 -2.82 -17.84 9.94
N THR A 52 -3.32 -16.82 9.25
CA THR A 52 -2.68 -15.51 9.21
C THR A 52 -3.65 -14.45 9.74
N ASN A 53 -3.32 -13.85 10.87
CA ASN A 53 -4.07 -12.72 11.41
C ASN A 53 -3.68 -11.43 10.69
N THR A 54 -4.65 -10.72 10.12
CA THR A 54 -4.44 -9.45 9.43
C THR A 54 -4.59 -8.25 10.37
N TYR A 55 -4.22 -7.06 9.90
CA TYR A 55 -4.40 -5.82 10.66
C TYR A 55 -5.88 -5.42 10.80
N GLU A 56 -6.73 -5.89 9.89
CA GLU A 56 -8.19 -5.72 9.88
C GLU A 56 -8.88 -6.51 11.01
N GLY A 57 -8.17 -7.40 11.68
CA GLY A 57 -8.76 -8.34 12.65
C GLY A 57 -9.43 -9.54 11.97
N ILE A 58 -9.11 -9.82 10.72
CA ILE A 58 -9.60 -10.98 9.96
C ILE A 58 -8.54 -12.09 10.06
N GLU A 59 -8.98 -13.32 10.35
CA GLU A 59 -8.11 -14.49 10.33
C GLU A 59 -8.23 -15.19 8.97
N LEU A 60 -7.11 -15.26 8.24
CA LEU A 60 -7.06 -15.93 6.94
C LEU A 60 -6.77 -17.42 7.12
N GLU A 61 -7.59 -18.25 6.48
CA GLU A 61 -7.41 -19.69 6.43
C GLU A 61 -6.42 -20.10 5.33
N PRO A 62 -5.66 -21.20 5.50
CA PRO A 62 -4.74 -21.68 4.48
C PRO A 62 -5.42 -22.27 3.23
N LEU A 63 -6.72 -22.60 3.32
CA LEU A 63 -7.52 -23.13 2.21
C LEU A 63 -8.99 -22.72 2.38
N TYR A 64 -9.57 -22.16 1.32
CA TYR A 64 -10.99 -21.81 1.25
C TYR A 64 -11.70 -22.76 0.28
N THR A 65 -12.89 -23.20 0.65
CA THR A 65 -13.74 -24.10 -0.15
C THR A 65 -15.17 -23.58 -0.22
N ALA A 66 -16.07 -24.30 -0.90
CA ALA A 66 -17.48 -23.97 -0.90
C ALA A 66 -18.09 -23.94 0.52
N GLU A 67 -17.59 -24.78 1.44
CA GLU A 67 -18.02 -24.81 2.85
C GLU A 67 -17.60 -23.56 3.63
N SER A 68 -16.65 -22.78 3.10
CA SER A 68 -16.19 -21.53 3.72
C SER A 68 -17.14 -20.35 3.47
N LEU A 69 -18.07 -20.47 2.52
CA LEU A 69 -19.03 -19.41 2.20
C LEU A 69 -20.26 -19.50 3.12
N PRO A 70 -20.87 -18.37 3.51
CA PRO A 70 -22.09 -18.38 4.34
C PRO A 70 -23.24 -19.13 3.67
N GLU A 71 -24.00 -19.91 4.44
CA GLU A 71 -25.25 -20.52 3.97
C GLU A 71 -26.24 -19.44 3.52
N GLY A 72 -26.75 -19.54 2.29
CA GLY A 72 -27.75 -18.59 1.78
C GLY A 72 -27.19 -17.39 1.00
N ASN A 73 -25.88 -17.27 0.80
CA ASN A 73 -25.27 -16.29 -0.14
C ASN A 73 -25.56 -16.62 -1.63
N GLY A 74 -26.63 -17.36 -1.90
CA GLY A 74 -26.98 -18.02 -3.16
C GLY A 74 -27.74 -17.16 -4.18
N GLY A 75 -27.86 -15.85 -3.94
CA GLY A 75 -28.30 -14.93 -4.97
C GLY A 75 -27.17 -14.73 -5.98
N GLN A 76 -27.37 -15.14 -7.23
CA GLN A 76 -26.39 -14.86 -8.27
C GLN A 76 -26.34 -13.34 -8.51
N GLU A 77 -25.28 -12.69 -8.04
CA GLU A 77 -25.05 -11.26 -8.32
C GLU A 77 -24.51 -11.09 -9.74
N PHE A 78 -24.94 -10.01 -10.40
CA PHE A 78 -24.52 -9.66 -11.75
C PHE A 78 -23.94 -8.24 -11.80
N PRO A 79 -22.89 -8.00 -12.62
CA PRO A 79 -22.34 -6.66 -12.79
C PRO A 79 -23.40 -5.70 -13.34
N GLY A 80 -23.36 -4.45 -12.88
CA GLY A 80 -24.34 -3.42 -13.26
C GLY A 80 -25.64 -3.43 -12.48
N PHE A 81 -25.82 -4.37 -11.54
CA PHE A 81 -27.00 -4.48 -10.68
C PHE A 81 -26.61 -4.44 -9.21
N SER A 82 -27.48 -3.86 -8.38
CA SER A 82 -27.31 -3.82 -6.93
C SER A 82 -27.12 -5.24 -6.36
N PRO A 83 -26.17 -5.46 -5.42
CA PRO A 83 -25.40 -4.47 -4.66
C PRO A 83 -24.07 -4.03 -5.31
N TYR A 84 -23.92 -4.22 -6.62
CA TYR A 84 -22.76 -3.78 -7.43
C TYR A 84 -21.41 -4.37 -7.02
N THR A 85 -21.37 -5.45 -6.25
CA THR A 85 -20.12 -6.15 -5.84
C THR A 85 -19.22 -6.41 -7.05
N ARG A 86 -19.83 -6.92 -8.13
CA ARG A 86 -19.17 -7.29 -9.39
C ARG A 86 -18.88 -6.12 -10.34
N GLY A 87 -19.15 -4.89 -9.91
CA GLY A 87 -18.96 -3.66 -10.69
C GLY A 87 -20.27 -2.95 -11.01
N ILE A 88 -20.17 -1.64 -11.27
CA ILE A 88 -21.33 -0.76 -11.52
C ILE A 88 -21.84 -0.77 -12.96
N ASP A 89 -21.11 -1.40 -13.88
CA ASP A 89 -21.41 -1.47 -15.32
C ASP A 89 -21.55 -2.92 -15.79
N VAL A 90 -22.59 -3.19 -16.58
CA VAL A 90 -22.91 -4.55 -17.08
C VAL A 90 -21.78 -5.14 -17.92
N THR A 91 -21.15 -4.32 -18.75
CA THR A 91 -20.12 -4.74 -19.71
C THR A 91 -18.70 -4.59 -19.17
N GLY A 92 -18.54 -4.07 -17.94
CA GLY A 92 -17.25 -3.81 -17.32
C GLY A 92 -16.31 -3.01 -18.24
N TYR A 93 -15.05 -3.41 -18.26
CA TYR A 93 -14.01 -2.70 -19.04
C TYR A 93 -14.07 -2.89 -20.55
N ARG A 94 -14.92 -3.79 -21.08
CA ARG A 94 -15.04 -3.98 -22.52
C ARG A 94 -15.56 -2.74 -23.24
N GLU A 95 -16.52 -2.05 -22.62
CA GLU A 95 -17.10 -0.81 -23.18
C GLU A 95 -16.63 0.43 -22.42
N LYS A 96 -16.36 0.29 -21.12
CA LYS A 96 -15.96 1.41 -20.26
C LYS A 96 -14.60 1.12 -19.61
N PRO A 97 -13.49 1.28 -20.36
CA PRO A 97 -12.17 1.14 -19.76
C PRO A 97 -11.99 2.16 -18.63
N TRP A 98 -11.14 1.84 -17.65
CA TRP A 98 -10.80 2.82 -16.63
C TRP A 98 -10.02 4.00 -17.22
N LEU A 99 -10.08 5.10 -16.48
CA LEU A 99 -9.41 6.35 -16.79
C LEU A 99 -8.03 6.38 -16.11
N ILE A 100 -7.00 6.59 -16.93
CA ILE A 100 -5.59 6.79 -16.58
C ILE A 100 -5.44 8.26 -16.16
N CYS A 101 -5.64 8.55 -14.88
CA CYS A 101 -5.61 9.90 -14.32
C CYS A 101 -4.23 10.21 -13.72
N GLN A 102 -3.19 10.16 -14.56
CA GLN A 102 -1.84 10.52 -14.14
C GLN A 102 -1.68 12.03 -14.09
N PRO A 103 -1.36 12.63 -12.92
CA PRO A 103 -1.12 14.06 -12.83
C PRO A 103 0.06 14.46 -13.70
N VAL A 104 -0.17 15.43 -14.59
CA VAL A 104 0.88 16.00 -15.43
C VAL A 104 1.37 17.31 -14.83
N TYR A 105 2.68 17.48 -14.83
CA TYR A 105 3.35 18.64 -14.28
C TYR A 105 3.98 19.50 -15.38
N GLY A 106 4.31 20.73 -15.03
CA GLY A 106 5.10 21.63 -15.87
C GLY A 106 5.78 22.69 -15.01
N THR A 107 6.77 23.35 -15.58
CA THR A 107 7.44 24.51 -14.99
C THR A 107 6.59 25.79 -15.09
N SER A 108 5.63 25.82 -16.03
CA SER A 108 4.57 26.82 -16.16
C SER A 108 3.24 26.13 -16.54
N ALA A 109 2.15 26.90 -16.56
CA ALA A 109 0.85 26.41 -17.02
C ALA A 109 0.89 25.97 -18.50
N GLU A 110 1.57 26.72 -19.37
CA GLU A 110 1.73 26.39 -20.78
C GLU A 110 2.59 25.14 -21.00
N ASP A 111 3.67 25.00 -20.22
CA ASP A 111 4.52 23.79 -20.24
C ASP A 111 3.72 22.56 -19.79
N ALA A 112 2.95 22.67 -18.71
CA ALA A 112 2.08 21.59 -18.25
C ALA A 112 0.99 21.24 -19.28
N ASN A 113 0.40 22.25 -19.95
CA ASN A 113 -0.54 22.03 -21.05
C ASN A 113 0.09 21.23 -22.19
N GLN A 114 1.29 21.63 -22.65
CA GLN A 114 2.01 20.93 -23.71
C GLN A 114 2.38 19.49 -23.31
N ASN A 115 2.77 19.29 -22.06
CA ASN A 115 3.03 17.97 -21.49
C ASN A 115 1.76 17.13 -21.44
N MET A 116 0.60 17.72 -21.14
CA MET A 116 -0.70 17.03 -21.15
C MET A 116 -1.08 16.57 -22.54
N GLN A 117 -0.95 17.44 -23.55
CA GLN A 117 -1.18 17.06 -24.95
C GLN A 117 -0.29 15.88 -25.35
N THR A 118 0.98 15.91 -24.93
CA THR A 118 1.94 14.82 -25.16
C THR A 118 1.53 13.53 -24.44
N ALA A 119 1.03 13.62 -23.21
CA ALA A 119 0.55 12.48 -22.44
C ALA A 119 -0.69 11.84 -23.10
N LEU A 120 -1.65 12.65 -23.54
CA LEU A 120 -2.85 12.20 -24.26
C LEU A 120 -2.47 11.45 -25.56
N ALA A 121 -1.55 12.00 -26.34
CA ALA A 121 -1.03 11.34 -27.55
C ALA A 121 -0.30 10.01 -27.25
N ARG A 122 0.07 9.76 -25.99
CA ARG A 122 0.80 8.57 -25.53
C ARG A 122 -0.05 7.65 -24.65
N GLY A 123 -1.37 7.73 -24.76
CA GLY A 123 -2.31 6.76 -24.18
C GLY A 123 -2.96 7.18 -22.86
N GLN A 124 -2.65 8.36 -22.33
CA GLN A 124 -3.46 8.95 -21.25
C GLN A 124 -4.86 9.28 -21.79
N ASN A 125 -5.89 8.99 -21.02
CA ASN A 125 -7.29 9.19 -21.41
C ASN A 125 -8.09 10.02 -20.39
N ALA A 126 -7.40 10.77 -19.53
CA ALA A 126 -7.97 11.79 -18.65
C ALA A 126 -7.03 13.00 -18.54
N ILE A 127 -7.60 14.20 -18.55
CA ILE A 127 -6.86 15.45 -18.32
C ILE A 127 -6.70 15.64 -16.82
N CYS A 128 -5.49 15.42 -16.32
CA CYS A 128 -5.19 15.45 -14.89
C CYS A 128 -4.02 16.38 -14.57
N PHE A 129 -4.29 17.35 -13.70
CA PHE A 129 -3.29 18.31 -13.22
C PHE A 129 -3.34 18.38 -11.68
N PRO A 130 -2.21 18.63 -11.01
CA PRO A 130 -2.21 19.01 -9.60
C PRO A 130 -2.92 20.35 -9.39
N ALA A 131 -3.63 20.52 -8.28
CA ALA A 131 -4.26 21.80 -7.89
C ALA A 131 -3.30 22.99 -7.99
N ALA A 132 -2.05 22.82 -7.57
CA ALA A 132 -1.02 23.87 -7.61
C ALA A 132 -0.75 24.45 -9.02
N MET A 133 -1.06 23.70 -10.09
CA MET A 133 -0.90 24.17 -11.47
C MET A 133 -2.04 25.08 -11.95
N LEU A 134 -3.17 25.10 -11.24
CA LEU A 134 -4.31 25.95 -11.60
C LEU A 134 -3.93 27.43 -11.50
N GLY A 135 -3.22 27.81 -10.43
CA GLY A 135 -2.85 29.19 -10.14
C GLY A 135 -4.06 30.14 -10.19
N ASP A 136 -3.81 31.42 -10.52
CA ASP A 136 -4.86 32.42 -10.69
C ASP A 136 -5.47 32.44 -12.11
N SER A 137 -4.91 31.68 -13.05
CA SER A 137 -5.35 31.69 -14.46
C SER A 137 -5.33 30.30 -15.09
N PRO A 138 -6.30 29.43 -14.74
CA PRO A 138 -6.41 28.08 -15.30
C PRO A 138 -6.60 28.05 -16.82
N GLU A 139 -6.95 29.18 -17.46
CA GLU A 139 -7.20 29.25 -18.91
C GLU A 139 -5.99 28.76 -19.71
N LYS A 140 -4.78 29.15 -19.31
CA LYS A 140 -3.53 28.75 -19.97
C LYS A 140 -3.27 27.25 -19.87
N LEU A 141 -3.69 26.65 -18.77
CA LEU A 141 -3.55 25.22 -18.51
C LEU A 141 -4.54 24.40 -19.34
N LEU A 142 -5.74 24.94 -19.59
CA LEU A 142 -6.85 24.24 -20.23
C LEU A 142 -6.99 24.53 -21.73
N GLN A 143 -6.31 25.56 -22.22
CA GLN A 143 -6.38 26.00 -23.62
C GLN A 143 -6.04 24.84 -24.58
N ASP A 144 -6.81 24.73 -25.66
CA ASP A 144 -6.62 23.75 -26.74
C ASP A 144 -6.64 22.26 -26.31
N LEU A 145 -7.04 21.94 -25.08
CA LEU A 145 -7.26 20.56 -24.65
C LEU A 145 -8.63 20.04 -25.12
N PRO A 146 -8.76 18.74 -25.42
CA PRO A 146 -9.98 18.13 -25.94
C PRO A 146 -11.02 17.86 -24.83
N LEU A 147 -11.40 18.89 -24.08
CA LEU A 147 -12.27 18.82 -22.89
C LEU A 147 -13.71 18.33 -23.18
N HIS A 148 -14.13 18.28 -24.45
CA HIS A 148 -15.41 17.74 -24.89
C HIS A 148 -15.38 16.22 -25.12
N GLU A 149 -14.19 15.64 -25.27
CA GLU A 149 -14.00 14.20 -25.54
C GLU A 149 -13.34 13.49 -24.36
N VAL A 150 -12.42 14.18 -23.68
CA VAL A 150 -11.58 13.60 -22.63
C VAL A 150 -12.01 14.16 -21.26
N PRO A 151 -12.34 13.30 -20.28
CA PRO A 151 -12.74 13.75 -18.95
C PRO A 151 -11.58 14.39 -18.18
N VAL A 152 -11.90 15.36 -17.33
CA VAL A 152 -10.96 15.97 -16.39
C VAL A 152 -10.86 15.15 -15.10
N PHE A 153 -9.72 15.21 -14.42
CA PHE A 153 -9.56 14.73 -13.06
C PHE A 153 -8.59 15.65 -12.32
N ILE A 154 -9.12 16.58 -11.52
CA ILE A 154 -8.33 17.52 -10.73
C ILE A 154 -8.83 17.45 -9.29
N ASP A 155 -7.97 16.93 -8.39
CA ASP A 155 -8.15 17.06 -6.94
C ASP A 155 -7.75 18.48 -6.55
N LEU A 156 -8.70 19.25 -6.04
CA LEU A 156 -8.54 20.66 -5.65
C LEU A 156 -7.86 20.83 -4.28
N ALA A 157 -7.51 19.73 -3.61
CA ALA A 157 -6.60 19.69 -2.46
C ALA A 157 -6.92 20.68 -1.33
N GLY A 158 -8.20 20.82 -0.97
CA GLY A 158 -8.66 21.67 0.14
C GLY A 158 -9.00 23.12 -0.23
N ASP A 159 -8.86 23.51 -1.50
CA ASP A 159 -9.19 24.85 -2.01
C ASP A 159 -10.40 24.87 -2.96
N GLY A 160 -11.30 23.90 -2.88
CA GLY A 160 -12.45 23.81 -3.80
C GLY A 160 -13.43 24.98 -3.69
N VAL A 161 -13.51 25.68 -2.55
CA VAL A 161 -14.31 26.91 -2.42
C VAL A 161 -13.82 28.01 -3.38
N SER A 162 -12.51 28.13 -3.59
CA SER A 162 -11.91 29.16 -4.46
C SER A 162 -11.65 28.63 -5.87
N SER A 163 -11.05 27.44 -5.97
CA SER A 163 -10.57 26.86 -7.21
C SER A 163 -11.70 26.31 -8.11
N LEU A 164 -12.78 25.75 -7.55
CA LEU A 164 -13.88 25.22 -8.39
C LEU A 164 -14.57 26.33 -9.21
N PRO A 165 -15.02 27.46 -8.62
CA PRO A 165 -15.57 28.57 -9.38
C PRO A 165 -14.59 29.14 -10.41
N LEU A 166 -13.31 29.24 -10.05
CA LEU A 166 -12.25 29.74 -10.92
C LEU A 166 -12.14 28.89 -12.20
N VAL A 167 -12.02 27.57 -12.05
CA VAL A 167 -11.92 26.63 -13.18
C VAL A 167 -13.17 26.70 -14.07
N ILE A 168 -14.36 26.73 -13.47
CA ILE A 168 -15.63 26.85 -14.22
C ILE A 168 -15.68 28.16 -15.02
N GLU A 169 -15.26 29.27 -14.42
CA GLU A 169 -15.19 30.56 -15.11
C GLU A 169 -14.19 30.54 -16.27
N SER A 170 -13.02 29.92 -16.08
CA SER A 170 -12.02 29.72 -17.14
C SER A 170 -12.57 28.90 -18.31
N LEU A 171 -13.32 27.83 -18.05
CA LEU A 171 -13.99 27.04 -19.09
C LEU A 171 -14.96 27.89 -19.91
N LYS A 172 -15.74 28.77 -19.26
CA LYS A 172 -16.63 29.73 -19.94
C LYS A 172 -15.86 30.74 -20.78
N LYS A 173 -14.76 31.30 -20.28
CA LYS A 173 -13.90 32.25 -21.01
C LYS A 173 -13.30 31.62 -22.27
N LEU A 174 -12.90 30.35 -22.17
CA LEU A 174 -12.43 29.55 -23.30
C LEU A 174 -13.55 29.11 -24.25
N LYS A 175 -14.80 29.53 -24.00
CA LYS A 175 -15.99 29.23 -24.80
C LYS A 175 -16.27 27.73 -24.93
N PHE A 176 -15.88 26.93 -23.94
CA PHE A 176 -16.32 25.54 -23.87
C PHE A 176 -17.80 25.48 -23.48
N GLU A 177 -18.53 24.61 -24.16
CA GLU A 177 -19.87 24.22 -23.72
C GLU A 177 -19.73 23.33 -22.49
N GLY A 178 -19.91 23.90 -21.30
CA GLY A 178 -19.71 23.18 -20.02
C GLY A 178 -20.52 21.89 -19.88
N GLN A 179 -21.62 21.75 -20.63
CA GLN A 179 -22.43 20.53 -20.74
C GLN A 179 -21.64 19.32 -21.29
N LEU A 180 -20.60 19.57 -22.09
CA LEU A 180 -19.74 18.53 -22.67
C LEU A 180 -18.58 18.16 -21.75
N VAL A 181 -18.26 19.00 -20.76
CA VAL A 181 -17.17 18.75 -19.82
C VAL A 181 -17.62 17.73 -18.78
N LYS A 182 -16.86 16.65 -18.65
CA LYS A 182 -17.13 15.54 -17.73
C LYS A 182 -15.90 15.24 -16.89
N GLY A 183 -16.09 14.55 -15.76
CA GLY A 183 -14.99 14.04 -14.95
C GLY A 183 -15.07 14.54 -13.51
N VAL A 184 -13.93 14.91 -12.94
CA VAL A 184 -13.77 15.24 -11.51
C VAL A 184 -13.06 16.58 -11.37
N LEU A 185 -13.71 17.54 -10.72
CA LEU A 185 -13.14 18.78 -10.21
C LEU A 185 -13.61 18.90 -8.75
N ALA A 186 -12.89 18.26 -7.85
CA ALA A 186 -13.44 17.92 -6.54
C ALA A 186 -12.39 18.02 -5.44
N GLU A 187 -12.85 18.08 -4.20
CA GLU A 187 -12.01 18.00 -3.01
C GLU A 187 -12.67 17.14 -1.92
N ASP A 188 -11.88 16.89 -0.87
CA ASP A 188 -12.34 16.36 0.40
C ASP A 188 -11.99 17.34 1.54
N PRO A 189 -12.91 18.20 1.98
CA PRO A 189 -12.58 19.13 3.06
C PRO A 189 -12.21 18.40 4.36
N VAL A 190 -12.95 17.36 4.74
CA VAL A 190 -12.76 16.65 6.02
C VAL A 190 -11.44 15.87 6.02
N ALA A 191 -11.11 15.15 4.95
CA ALA A 191 -9.85 14.41 4.88
C ALA A 191 -8.64 15.36 4.83
N GLU A 192 -8.77 16.57 4.28
CA GLU A 192 -7.71 17.58 4.30
C GLU A 192 -7.55 18.22 5.68
N TRP A 193 -8.64 18.47 6.40
CA TRP A 193 -8.59 18.92 7.79
C TRP A 193 -8.00 17.84 8.70
N ALA A 194 -8.34 16.57 8.47
CA ALA A 194 -7.75 15.44 9.19
C ALA A 194 -6.25 15.34 8.94
N ALA A 195 -5.80 15.52 7.69
CA ALA A 195 -4.39 15.45 7.33
C ALA A 195 -3.58 16.63 7.89
N SER A 196 -4.11 17.86 7.78
CA SER A 196 -3.44 19.09 8.22
C SER A 196 -3.54 19.33 9.73
N GLY A 197 -4.56 18.76 10.39
CA GLY A 197 -4.88 19.06 11.79
C GLY A 197 -5.67 20.36 11.98
N ASN A 198 -6.12 21.01 10.89
CA ASN A 198 -6.77 22.32 10.95
C ASN A 198 -8.22 22.24 10.50
N VAL A 199 -9.16 22.36 11.44
CA VAL A 199 -10.60 22.39 11.16
C VAL A 199 -11.09 23.84 11.18
N PRO A 200 -11.85 24.33 10.18
CA PRO A 200 -12.41 25.68 10.23
C PRO A 200 -13.24 25.92 11.49
N THR A 201 -13.13 27.11 12.07
CA THR A 201 -13.94 27.51 13.24
C THR A 201 -15.43 27.56 12.92
N ASP A 202 -15.80 28.05 11.74
CA ASP A 202 -17.17 28.14 11.24
C ASP A 202 -17.41 27.12 10.12
N ILE A 203 -17.67 25.87 10.53
CA ILE A 203 -17.90 24.72 9.64
C ILE A 203 -19.16 24.95 8.79
N ASP A 204 -20.23 25.48 9.38
CA ASP A 204 -21.49 25.72 8.68
C ASP A 204 -21.31 26.74 7.54
N LYS A 205 -20.57 27.83 7.79
CA LYS A 205 -20.23 28.82 6.75
C LYS A 205 -19.36 28.23 5.66
N TYR A 206 -18.40 27.37 6.01
CA TYR A 206 -17.57 26.68 5.02
C TYR A 206 -18.45 25.83 4.10
N PHE A 207 -19.27 24.92 4.65
CA PHE A 207 -20.10 24.02 3.85
C PHE A 207 -21.17 24.76 3.06
N LYS A 208 -21.76 25.83 3.60
CA LYS A 208 -22.66 26.71 2.84
C LYS A 208 -22.00 27.28 1.58
N SER A 209 -20.73 27.70 1.69
CA SER A 209 -19.97 28.25 0.56
C SER A 209 -19.59 27.16 -0.43
N TRP A 210 -19.10 26.03 0.06
CA TRP A 210 -18.71 24.88 -0.76
C TRP A 210 -19.89 24.32 -1.56
N PHE A 211 -21.02 24.03 -0.92
CA PHE A 211 -22.22 23.54 -1.61
C PHE A 211 -22.83 24.59 -2.55
N SER A 212 -22.61 25.89 -2.31
CA SER A 212 -22.96 26.91 -3.30
C SER A 212 -22.14 26.79 -4.58
N GLY A 213 -20.85 26.48 -4.47
CA GLY A 213 -19.98 26.17 -5.62
C GLY A 213 -20.46 24.92 -6.36
N ILE A 214 -20.80 23.86 -5.62
CA ILE A 214 -21.32 22.60 -6.19
C ILE A 214 -22.63 22.81 -6.95
N ARG A 215 -23.58 23.60 -6.41
CA ARG A 215 -24.83 23.94 -7.11
C ARG A 215 -24.56 24.68 -8.43
N ARG A 216 -23.66 25.67 -8.40
CA ARG A 216 -23.26 26.39 -9.61
C ARG A 216 -22.59 25.46 -10.63
N ALA A 217 -21.71 24.56 -10.17
CA ALA A 217 -21.07 23.57 -11.03
C ALA A 217 -22.09 22.63 -11.67
N LYS A 218 -23.17 22.26 -10.97
CA LYS A 218 -24.27 21.48 -11.55
C LYS A 218 -24.96 22.20 -12.71
N GLU A 219 -25.18 23.50 -12.60
CA GLU A 219 -25.80 24.31 -13.66
C GLU A 219 -24.87 24.48 -14.86
N ASP A 220 -23.60 24.81 -14.58
CA ASP A 220 -22.62 25.19 -15.59
C ASP A 220 -21.95 23.98 -16.26
N CYS A 221 -21.68 22.92 -15.51
CA CYS A 221 -20.94 21.72 -15.91
C CYS A 221 -21.52 20.45 -15.24
N PRO A 222 -22.77 20.04 -15.58
CA PRO A 222 -23.47 18.96 -14.87
C PRO A 222 -22.75 17.60 -14.92
N GLY A 223 -21.94 17.34 -15.95
CA GLY A 223 -21.15 16.11 -16.09
C GLY A 223 -19.93 16.01 -15.17
N VAL A 224 -19.62 17.07 -14.42
CA VAL A 224 -18.50 17.09 -13.48
C VAL A 224 -18.95 16.67 -12.08
N LYS A 225 -18.17 15.77 -11.49
CA LYS A 225 -18.22 15.35 -10.09
C LYS A 225 -17.38 16.30 -9.25
N THR A 226 -17.89 16.67 -8.08
CA THR A 226 -17.35 17.78 -7.27
C THR A 226 -17.07 17.42 -5.82
N ILE A 227 -17.31 16.17 -5.43
CA ILE A 227 -17.00 15.64 -4.10
C ILE A 227 -16.09 14.43 -4.29
N LEU A 228 -14.89 14.48 -3.71
CA LEU A 228 -13.92 13.38 -3.75
C LEU A 228 -13.71 12.92 -2.33
N VAL A 229 -14.20 11.74 -1.95
CA VAL A 229 -13.98 11.17 -0.62
C VAL A 229 -12.61 10.49 -0.58
N LYS A 230 -11.62 11.14 0.02
CA LYS A 230 -10.20 10.77 0.04
C LYS A 230 -9.85 9.86 1.20
N ALA A 231 -10.53 8.71 1.25
CA ALA A 231 -10.23 7.65 2.19
C ALA A 231 -8.75 7.22 2.19
N SER A 232 -8.08 7.34 1.03
CA SER A 232 -6.64 7.16 0.85
C SER A 232 -5.76 7.96 1.82
N ASN A 233 -6.23 9.11 2.33
CA ASN A 233 -5.50 9.90 3.33
C ASN A 233 -5.36 9.14 4.65
N TYR A 234 -6.44 8.47 5.10
CA TYR A 234 -6.41 7.63 6.30
C TYR A 234 -5.49 6.43 6.12
N HIS A 235 -5.54 5.77 4.96
CA HIS A 235 -4.63 4.66 4.62
C HIS A 235 -3.16 5.11 4.69
N ASN A 236 -2.82 6.23 4.06
CA ASN A 236 -1.46 6.75 4.08
C ASN A 236 -1.03 7.26 5.47
N GLY A 237 -1.98 7.51 6.38
CA GLY A 237 -1.72 7.72 7.80
C GLY A 237 -1.51 6.45 8.61
N GLY A 238 -1.88 5.28 8.08
CA GLY A 238 -1.72 3.97 8.70
C GLY A 238 -3.00 3.16 8.89
N ALA A 239 -4.16 3.63 8.40
CA ALA A 239 -5.40 2.88 8.49
C ALA A 239 -5.30 1.53 7.75
N ASN A 240 -5.88 0.47 8.32
CA ASN A 240 -6.09 -0.79 7.62
C ASN A 240 -7.29 -0.71 6.65
N ALA A 241 -7.55 -1.77 5.87
CA ALA A 241 -8.61 -1.76 4.85
C ALA A 241 -10.02 -1.51 5.44
N VAL A 242 -10.30 -2.06 6.63
CA VAL A 242 -11.60 -1.86 7.31
C VAL A 242 -11.77 -0.41 7.77
N GLN A 243 -10.73 0.17 8.36
CA GLN A 243 -10.72 1.55 8.79
C GLN A 243 -10.85 2.52 7.61
N GLU A 244 -10.10 2.31 6.54
CA GLU A 244 -10.14 3.15 5.33
C GLU A 244 -11.57 3.21 4.76
N LEU A 245 -12.24 2.07 4.58
CA LEU A 245 -13.61 2.05 4.07
C LEU A 245 -14.60 2.69 5.05
N ALA A 246 -14.49 2.38 6.35
CA ALA A 246 -15.41 2.90 7.35
C ALA A 246 -15.34 4.43 7.48
N TYR A 247 -14.12 5.01 7.46
CA TYR A 247 -13.93 6.46 7.52
C TYR A 247 -14.43 7.14 6.24
N GLY A 248 -14.14 6.58 5.06
CA GLY A 248 -14.66 7.11 3.79
C GLY A 248 -16.19 7.06 3.70
N LEU A 249 -16.84 5.98 4.15
CA LEU A 249 -18.30 5.91 4.19
C LEU A 249 -18.90 6.90 5.19
N ALA A 250 -18.25 7.11 6.34
CA ALA A 250 -18.67 8.10 7.33
C ALA A 250 -18.54 9.54 6.80
N GLU A 251 -17.50 9.86 6.04
CA GLU A 251 -17.38 11.14 5.32
C GLU A 251 -18.46 11.32 4.27
N ALA A 252 -18.71 10.30 3.45
CA ALA A 252 -19.73 10.37 2.42
C ALA A 252 -21.12 10.63 3.01
N VAL A 253 -21.49 9.91 4.07
CA VAL A 253 -22.76 10.14 4.80
C VAL A 253 -22.83 11.54 5.39
N PHE A 254 -21.73 12.02 5.98
CA PHE A 254 -21.66 13.39 6.46
C PHE A 254 -21.89 14.42 5.33
N TYR A 255 -21.32 14.21 4.14
CA TYR A 255 -21.55 15.08 2.99
C TYR A 255 -22.96 14.99 2.41
N LEU A 256 -23.59 13.80 2.45
CA LEU A 256 -25.00 13.66 2.08
C LEU A 256 -25.89 14.52 3.01
N ASP A 257 -25.68 14.39 4.32
CA ASP A 257 -26.49 15.11 5.32
C ASP A 257 -26.26 16.63 5.23
N GLU A 258 -25.01 17.09 5.10
CA GLU A 258 -24.71 18.52 4.93
C GLU A 258 -25.21 19.07 3.59
N GLY A 259 -25.14 18.28 2.52
CA GLY A 259 -25.68 18.66 1.22
C GLY A 259 -27.19 18.86 1.24
N GLN A 260 -27.92 17.97 1.93
CA GLN A 260 -29.37 18.10 2.13
C GLN A 260 -29.73 19.34 2.94
N LYS A 261 -29.00 19.64 4.03
CA LYS A 261 -29.18 20.89 4.79
C LYS A 261 -28.97 22.13 3.91
N ASN A 262 -28.11 22.01 2.91
CA ASN A 262 -27.83 23.05 1.91
C ASN A 262 -28.71 22.95 0.65
N GLY A 263 -29.80 22.17 0.68
CA GLY A 263 -30.86 22.18 -0.33
C GLY A 263 -30.57 21.38 -1.61
N LEU A 264 -29.61 20.45 -1.58
CA LEU A 264 -29.41 19.46 -2.65
C LEU A 264 -30.18 18.17 -2.34
N SER A 265 -30.69 17.50 -3.37
CA SER A 265 -31.29 16.16 -3.21
C SER A 265 -30.22 15.07 -3.09
N LEU A 266 -30.61 13.88 -2.61
CA LEU A 266 -29.68 12.75 -2.51
C LEU A 266 -29.22 12.25 -3.88
N GLU A 267 -30.12 12.23 -4.86
CA GLU A 267 -29.81 11.88 -6.24
C GLU A 267 -28.76 12.83 -6.81
N GLU A 268 -28.93 14.14 -6.56
CA GLU A 268 -27.96 15.15 -6.99
C GLU A 268 -26.61 14.99 -6.30
N LEU A 269 -26.57 14.70 -5.00
CA LEU A 269 -25.33 14.57 -4.24
C LEU A 269 -24.55 13.32 -4.62
N THR A 270 -25.22 12.17 -4.68
CA THR A 270 -24.58 10.88 -4.98
C THR A 270 -23.94 10.85 -6.37
N GLU A 271 -24.54 11.52 -7.36
CA GLU A 271 -23.95 11.69 -8.69
C GLU A 271 -22.63 12.47 -8.67
N LYS A 272 -22.41 13.34 -7.68
CA LYS A 272 -21.21 14.18 -7.55
C LYS A 272 -20.06 13.54 -6.79
N ILE A 273 -20.26 12.36 -6.21
CA ILE A 273 -19.26 11.69 -5.37
C ILE A 273 -18.36 10.76 -6.21
N VAL A 274 -17.06 10.79 -5.91
CA VAL A 274 -16.05 9.76 -6.23
C VAL A 274 -15.35 9.38 -4.93
N PHE A 275 -15.04 8.10 -4.75
CA PHE A 275 -14.26 7.61 -3.61
C PHE A 275 -12.83 7.33 -4.05
N SER A 276 -11.84 7.85 -3.32
CA SER A 276 -10.42 7.60 -3.56
C SER A 276 -9.86 6.66 -2.51
N PHE A 277 -9.47 5.45 -2.93
CA PHE A 277 -8.86 4.44 -2.07
C PHE A 277 -7.39 4.22 -2.43
N ALA A 278 -6.54 4.05 -1.42
CA ALA A 278 -5.17 3.65 -1.63
C ALA A 278 -5.08 2.13 -1.85
N ILE A 279 -4.16 1.68 -2.70
CA ILE A 279 -3.97 0.25 -3.00
C ILE A 279 -2.57 -0.15 -2.58
N ASP A 280 -2.46 -1.05 -1.61
CA ASP A 280 -1.18 -1.51 -1.07
C ASP A 280 -0.77 -2.89 -1.59
N SER A 281 0.29 -3.45 -1.01
CA SER A 281 0.87 -4.72 -1.48
C SER A 281 0.03 -5.95 -1.13
N ASN A 282 -1.06 -5.83 -0.37
CA ASN A 282 -1.95 -6.95 -0.06
C ASN A 282 -2.97 -7.17 -1.18
N TYR A 283 -2.54 -7.91 -2.20
CA TYR A 283 -3.25 -8.08 -3.46
C TYR A 283 -4.75 -8.46 -3.31
N PHE A 284 -5.05 -9.55 -2.60
CA PHE A 284 -6.43 -10.04 -2.46
C PHE A 284 -7.27 -9.19 -1.52
N MET A 285 -6.67 -8.63 -0.46
CA MET A 285 -7.36 -7.70 0.44
C MET A 285 -7.87 -6.48 -0.31
N ASN A 286 -7.08 -5.89 -1.22
CA ASN A 286 -7.52 -4.74 -1.99
C ASN A 286 -8.65 -5.09 -2.98
N ILE A 287 -8.60 -6.25 -3.64
CA ILE A 287 -9.70 -6.70 -4.49
C ILE A 287 -10.99 -6.84 -3.67
N ALA A 288 -10.90 -7.55 -2.54
CA ALA A 288 -12.04 -7.77 -1.67
C ALA A 288 -12.59 -6.46 -1.07
N LYS A 289 -11.70 -5.54 -0.68
CA LYS A 289 -12.01 -4.20 -0.19
C LYS A 289 -12.84 -3.40 -1.20
N LEU A 290 -12.40 -3.32 -2.46
CA LEU A 290 -13.09 -2.55 -3.48
C LEU A 290 -14.48 -3.13 -3.81
N ARG A 291 -14.63 -4.46 -3.76
CA ARG A 291 -15.92 -5.14 -3.89
C ARG A 291 -16.84 -4.85 -2.71
N ALA A 292 -16.31 -4.94 -1.48
CA ALA A 292 -17.03 -4.64 -0.24
C ALA A 292 -17.51 -3.18 -0.19
N ALA A 293 -16.67 -2.23 -0.63
CA ALA A 293 -17.00 -0.81 -0.66
C ALA A 293 -18.26 -0.52 -1.49
N ARG A 294 -18.39 -1.15 -2.67
CA ARG A 294 -19.59 -1.01 -3.52
C ARG A 294 -20.85 -1.53 -2.85
N ARG A 295 -20.77 -2.72 -2.21
CA ARG A 295 -21.90 -3.30 -1.47
C ARG A 295 -22.37 -2.40 -0.35
N LEU A 296 -21.44 -1.87 0.43
CA LEU A 296 -21.72 -1.01 1.56
C LEU A 296 -22.32 0.33 1.12
N TRP A 297 -21.84 0.90 0.02
CA TRP A 297 -22.42 2.12 -0.53
C TRP A 297 -23.84 1.90 -1.06
N ALA A 298 -24.08 0.79 -1.76
CA ALA A 298 -25.42 0.43 -2.18
C ALA A 298 -26.35 0.21 -0.98
N LEU A 299 -25.87 -0.45 0.09
CA LEU A 299 -26.63 -0.69 1.31
C LEU A 299 -27.06 0.60 2.02
N ILE A 300 -26.22 1.66 1.99
CA ILE A 300 -26.58 2.96 2.56
C ILE A 300 -27.83 3.56 1.89
N SER A 301 -28.12 3.23 0.64
CA SER A 301 -29.32 3.71 -0.04
C SER A 301 -30.61 3.28 0.66
N GLU A 302 -30.61 2.08 1.29
CA GLU A 302 -31.75 1.56 2.04
C GLU A 302 -32.04 2.43 3.27
N ALA A 303 -31.00 2.89 3.97
CA ALA A 303 -31.14 3.76 5.15
C ALA A 303 -31.76 5.12 4.80
N TYR A 304 -31.48 5.63 3.59
CA TYR A 304 -32.07 6.86 3.07
C TYR A 304 -33.42 6.64 2.36
N GLY A 305 -33.87 5.39 2.19
CA GLY A 305 -35.13 5.06 1.52
C GLY A 305 -35.15 5.42 0.03
N VAL A 306 -33.99 5.41 -0.63
CA VAL A 306 -33.82 5.76 -2.05
C VAL A 306 -33.29 4.58 -2.85
N SER A 307 -33.53 4.60 -4.18
CA SER A 307 -33.06 3.52 -5.05
C SER A 307 -31.54 3.40 -5.02
N SER A 308 -31.06 2.16 -4.89
CA SER A 308 -29.63 1.85 -5.01
C SER A 308 -29.04 2.21 -6.39
N ASP A 309 -29.88 2.49 -7.40
CA ASP A 309 -29.42 2.99 -8.71
C ASP A 309 -28.67 4.33 -8.62
N TYR A 310 -28.99 5.15 -7.62
CA TYR A 310 -28.28 6.40 -7.34
C TYR A 310 -26.97 6.17 -6.57
N PHE A 311 -26.82 5.02 -5.90
CA PHE A 311 -25.67 4.66 -5.06
C PHE A 311 -24.69 3.75 -5.79
N LYS A 312 -24.33 4.12 -7.02
CA LYS A 312 -23.23 3.49 -7.78
C LYS A 312 -21.90 4.13 -7.39
N MET A 313 -21.09 3.40 -6.63
CA MET A 313 -19.80 3.91 -6.16
C MET A 313 -18.81 4.02 -7.32
N HIS A 314 -18.41 5.25 -7.64
CA HIS A 314 -17.33 5.53 -8.57
C HIS A 314 -16.02 5.57 -7.80
N ILE A 315 -15.05 4.76 -8.21
CA ILE A 315 -13.81 4.56 -7.48
C ILE A 315 -12.62 5.11 -8.28
N HIS A 316 -11.91 6.03 -7.63
CA HIS A 316 -10.50 6.34 -7.89
C HIS A 316 -9.62 5.45 -7.02
N ALA A 317 -8.65 4.78 -7.64
CA ALA A 317 -7.62 4.04 -6.95
C ALA A 317 -6.26 4.69 -7.16
N VAL A 318 -5.53 4.87 -6.07
CA VAL A 318 -4.16 5.39 -6.07
C VAL A 318 -3.21 4.38 -5.42
N THR A 319 -2.06 4.15 -6.03
CA THR A 319 -1.02 3.29 -5.42
C THR A 319 -0.56 3.84 -4.08
N SER A 320 -0.36 2.97 -3.09
CA SER A 320 -0.16 3.38 -1.72
C SER A 320 1.22 3.99 -1.44
N GLY A 321 1.22 5.20 -0.88
CA GLY A 321 2.44 5.86 -0.39
C GLY A 321 3.09 5.14 0.78
N ILE A 322 2.31 4.49 1.65
CA ILE A 322 2.82 3.83 2.88
C ILE A 322 3.85 2.73 2.59
N THR A 323 3.78 2.12 1.39
CA THR A 323 4.61 1.00 0.96
C THR A 323 5.86 1.40 0.19
N GLU A 324 6.02 2.68 -0.13
CA GLU A 324 7.10 3.17 -0.97
C GLU A 324 8.42 3.27 -0.20
N THR A 325 9.50 2.98 -0.90
CA THR A 325 10.85 3.02 -0.35
C THR A 325 11.69 4.07 -1.07
N LEU A 326 12.50 4.81 -0.31
CA LEU A 326 13.50 5.74 -0.83
C LEU A 326 14.66 4.99 -1.50
N TYR A 327 15.06 3.88 -0.87
CA TYR A 327 16.07 2.96 -1.37
C TYR A 327 15.47 1.88 -2.26
N ASP A 328 16.30 1.35 -3.14
CA ASP A 328 15.97 0.39 -4.17
C ASP A 328 14.70 0.79 -4.92
N LYS A 329 14.70 2.05 -5.40
CA LYS A 329 13.52 2.69 -5.97
C LYS A 329 12.89 1.90 -7.12
N HIS A 330 13.65 1.09 -7.85
CA HIS A 330 13.13 0.25 -8.93
C HIS A 330 12.18 -0.84 -8.41
N VAL A 331 12.31 -1.27 -7.14
CA VAL A 331 11.33 -2.16 -6.51
C VAL A 331 9.96 -1.49 -6.40
N ASN A 332 9.88 -0.15 -6.33
CA ASN A 332 8.59 0.55 -6.39
C ASN A 332 7.85 0.31 -7.71
N ILE A 333 8.55 0.02 -8.83
CA ILE A 333 7.90 -0.39 -10.09
C ILE A 333 7.14 -1.71 -9.90
N LEU A 334 7.76 -2.68 -9.22
CA LEU A 334 7.13 -3.98 -8.95
C LEU A 334 5.94 -3.83 -7.99
N ARG A 335 6.09 -3.01 -6.94
CA ARG A 335 5.01 -2.73 -5.97
C ARG A 335 3.80 -2.10 -6.67
N THR A 336 4.04 -1.02 -7.41
CA THR A 336 2.99 -0.26 -8.07
C THR A 336 2.32 -1.05 -9.20
N ALA A 337 3.04 -1.93 -9.91
CA ALA A 337 2.44 -2.85 -10.87
C ALA A 337 1.46 -3.84 -10.22
N ASN A 338 1.84 -4.45 -9.10
CA ASN A 338 0.95 -5.35 -8.35
C ASN A 338 -0.27 -4.62 -7.77
N GLN A 339 -0.07 -3.41 -7.27
CA GLN A 339 -1.15 -2.55 -6.78
C GLN A 339 -2.13 -2.17 -7.89
N ALA A 340 -1.62 -1.75 -9.04
CA ALA A 340 -2.42 -1.42 -10.22
C ALA A 340 -3.23 -2.62 -10.73
N PHE A 341 -2.63 -3.81 -10.71
CA PHE A 341 -3.32 -5.05 -11.07
C PHE A 341 -4.49 -5.35 -10.11
N ALA A 342 -4.27 -5.22 -8.80
CA ALA A 342 -5.33 -5.39 -7.80
C ALA A 342 -6.46 -4.36 -7.98
N ALA A 343 -6.11 -3.10 -8.26
CA ALA A 343 -7.05 -2.03 -8.53
C ALA A 343 -7.93 -2.35 -9.76
N ALA A 344 -7.30 -2.75 -10.88
CA ALA A 344 -8.00 -3.10 -12.10
C ALA A 344 -8.92 -4.31 -11.89
N VAL A 345 -8.44 -5.40 -11.29
CA VAL A 345 -9.28 -6.57 -10.98
C VAL A 345 -10.43 -6.20 -10.03
N GLY A 346 -10.21 -5.26 -9.12
CA GLY A 346 -11.22 -4.72 -8.21
C GLY A 346 -12.31 -3.87 -8.87
N GLY A 347 -12.23 -3.55 -10.17
CA GLY A 347 -13.32 -2.88 -10.91
C GLY A 347 -13.42 -1.36 -10.67
N ILE A 348 -12.28 -0.67 -10.63
CA ILE A 348 -12.17 0.79 -10.47
C ILE A 348 -12.54 1.56 -11.73
N GLN A 349 -12.82 2.87 -11.60
CA GLN A 349 -13.12 3.78 -12.72
C GLN A 349 -11.96 4.71 -13.05
N TYR A 350 -11.14 5.08 -12.06
CA TYR A 350 -9.97 5.95 -12.23
C TYR A 350 -8.75 5.31 -11.57
N LEU A 351 -7.59 5.34 -12.21
CA LEU A 351 -6.36 4.77 -11.69
C LEU A 351 -5.19 5.75 -11.79
N GLN A 352 -4.59 6.01 -10.63
CA GLN A 352 -3.34 6.74 -10.46
C GLN A 352 -2.26 5.82 -9.91
N ILE A 353 -1.11 5.83 -10.58
CA ILE A 353 0.11 5.12 -10.18
C ILE A 353 1.19 6.16 -9.88
N HIS A 354 1.74 6.13 -8.68
CA HIS A 354 2.88 6.95 -8.31
C HIS A 354 4.13 6.57 -9.11
N PRO A 355 4.87 7.55 -9.63
CA PRO A 355 6.19 7.30 -10.22
C PRO A 355 7.15 6.66 -9.21
N PHE A 356 7.92 5.67 -9.66
CA PHE A 356 8.77 4.85 -8.80
C PHE A 356 9.87 5.62 -8.04
N ASP A 357 10.26 6.79 -8.54
CA ASP A 357 11.30 7.66 -8.01
C ASP A 357 10.75 8.95 -7.38
N ARG A 358 9.44 9.02 -7.11
CA ARG A 358 8.80 10.26 -6.62
C ARG A 358 9.40 10.80 -5.31
N LEU A 359 9.99 9.94 -4.48
CA LEU A 359 10.63 10.32 -3.21
C LEU A 359 12.01 10.98 -3.39
N ASN A 360 12.63 10.84 -4.56
CA ASN A 360 13.95 11.41 -4.84
C ASN A 360 13.89 12.83 -5.44
N GLY A 361 12.70 13.45 -5.47
CA GLY A 361 12.48 14.84 -5.88
C GLY A 361 12.71 15.16 -7.36
N LYS A 362 13.32 14.26 -8.13
CA LYS A 362 13.54 14.43 -9.58
C LYS A 362 12.34 13.89 -10.34
N ARG A 363 11.40 14.78 -10.67
CA ARG A 363 10.37 14.49 -11.66
C ARG A 363 11.03 14.25 -13.01
N ASN A 364 10.67 13.16 -13.66
CA ASN A 364 11.34 12.67 -14.86
C ASN A 364 10.31 12.08 -15.81
N GLU A 365 10.36 12.49 -17.09
CA GLU A 365 9.50 11.96 -18.15
C GLU A 365 9.54 10.42 -18.20
N PHE A 366 10.70 9.82 -17.92
CA PHE A 366 10.84 8.36 -17.88
C PHE A 366 9.98 7.72 -16.79
N SER A 367 9.94 8.28 -15.57
CA SER A 367 9.19 7.68 -14.46
C SER A 367 7.68 7.87 -14.61
N GLU A 368 7.26 9.03 -15.12
CA GLU A 368 5.86 9.28 -15.51
C GLU A 368 5.41 8.35 -16.64
N ARG A 369 6.28 8.13 -17.65
CA ARG A 369 6.03 7.16 -18.72
C ARG A 369 5.88 5.75 -18.17
N LEU A 370 6.70 5.31 -17.23
CA LEU A 370 6.56 3.98 -16.64
C LEU A 370 5.23 3.85 -15.88
N ALA A 371 4.86 4.83 -15.06
CA ALA A 371 3.59 4.83 -14.35
C ALA A 371 2.38 4.75 -15.30
N ARG A 372 2.41 5.48 -16.42
CA ARG A 372 1.37 5.38 -17.46
C ARG A 372 1.40 4.03 -18.18
N ASN A 373 2.57 3.58 -18.61
CA ASN A 373 2.71 2.37 -19.40
C ASN A 373 2.34 1.10 -18.63
N THR A 374 2.55 1.05 -17.31
CA THR A 374 2.05 -0.04 -16.47
C THR A 374 0.55 -0.24 -16.65
N GLN A 375 -0.23 0.85 -16.72
CA GLN A 375 -1.67 0.78 -16.95
C GLN A 375 -2.01 0.35 -18.38
N LEU A 376 -1.26 0.82 -19.37
CA LEU A 376 -1.43 0.42 -20.76
C LEU A 376 -1.17 -1.08 -20.94
N ILE A 377 -0.11 -1.63 -20.34
CA ILE A 377 0.17 -3.07 -20.38
C ILE A 377 -0.97 -3.85 -19.72
N LEU A 378 -1.45 -3.40 -18.56
CA LEU A 378 -2.61 -4.03 -17.91
C LEU A 378 -3.86 -3.99 -18.81
N ARG A 379 -4.09 -2.90 -19.53
CA ARG A 379 -5.27 -2.76 -20.39
C ARG A 379 -5.15 -3.56 -21.69
N GLU A 380 -4.03 -3.45 -22.38
CA GLU A 380 -3.87 -3.92 -23.76
C GLU A 380 -3.26 -5.33 -23.85
N GLU A 381 -2.47 -5.76 -22.86
CA GLU A 381 -1.66 -6.99 -22.95
C GLU A 381 -2.04 -8.05 -21.91
N SER A 382 -2.62 -7.67 -20.77
CA SER A 382 -2.87 -8.61 -19.66
C SER A 382 -4.21 -9.38 -19.77
N HIS A 383 -5.07 -9.00 -20.70
CA HIS A 383 -6.46 -9.49 -20.83
C HIS A 383 -7.37 -9.25 -19.60
N VAL A 384 -6.94 -8.48 -18.60
CA VAL A 384 -7.81 -8.09 -17.47
C VAL A 384 -9.15 -7.49 -17.92
N PRO A 385 -9.20 -6.60 -18.94
CA PRO A 385 -10.48 -6.07 -19.42
C PRO A 385 -11.42 -7.09 -20.08
N ALA A 386 -10.95 -8.30 -20.36
CA ALA A 386 -11.72 -9.29 -21.11
C ALA A 386 -12.88 -9.89 -20.32
N VAL A 387 -12.82 -9.89 -18.98
CA VAL A 387 -13.84 -10.48 -18.10
C VAL A 387 -14.19 -9.50 -16.99
N THR A 388 -15.48 -9.26 -16.77
CA THR A 388 -15.97 -8.46 -15.64
C THR A 388 -15.85 -9.24 -14.34
N ASP A 389 -15.32 -8.60 -13.29
CA ASP A 389 -15.05 -9.19 -11.97
C ASP A 389 -14.39 -10.59 -12.06
N PRO A 390 -13.17 -10.70 -12.61
CA PRO A 390 -12.53 -12.01 -12.82
C PRO A 390 -12.21 -12.74 -11.50
N ALA A 391 -12.26 -12.05 -10.36
CA ALA A 391 -12.11 -12.65 -9.03
C ALA A 391 -13.42 -13.23 -8.48
N GLY A 392 -14.58 -12.90 -9.07
CA GLY A 392 -15.88 -13.37 -8.62
C GLY A 392 -16.02 -14.89 -8.74
N GLY A 393 -16.48 -15.53 -7.66
CA GLY A 393 -16.57 -16.98 -7.52
C GLY A 393 -15.34 -17.64 -6.86
N SER A 394 -14.25 -16.90 -6.62
CA SER A 394 -13.15 -17.39 -5.79
C SER A 394 -13.60 -17.50 -4.34
N PHE A 395 -13.59 -18.71 -3.75
CA PHE A 395 -14.02 -18.93 -2.37
C PHE A 395 -13.32 -18.01 -1.37
N TYR A 396 -12.02 -17.77 -1.58
CA TYR A 396 -11.25 -16.86 -0.74
C TYR A 396 -11.69 -15.41 -0.91
N VAL A 397 -11.81 -14.91 -2.14
CA VAL A 397 -12.15 -13.49 -2.37
C VAL A 397 -13.59 -13.20 -1.96
N GLU A 398 -14.53 -14.12 -2.21
CA GLU A 398 -15.92 -13.95 -1.77
C GLU A 398 -16.01 -13.92 -0.24
N LYS A 399 -15.40 -14.89 0.45
CA LYS A 399 -15.38 -14.92 1.92
C LYS A 399 -14.70 -13.68 2.51
N LEU A 400 -13.57 -13.27 1.95
CA LEU A 400 -12.87 -12.07 2.40
C LEU A 400 -13.68 -10.80 2.14
N THR A 401 -14.41 -10.71 1.02
CA THR A 401 -15.33 -9.60 0.76
C THR A 401 -16.43 -9.55 1.81
N ASP A 402 -17.03 -10.68 2.18
CA ASP A 402 -18.04 -10.75 3.25
C ASP A 402 -17.45 -10.31 4.61
N ASP A 403 -16.30 -10.84 5.01
CA ASP A 403 -15.64 -10.51 6.28
C ASP A 403 -15.30 -9.01 6.38
N ILE A 404 -14.81 -8.42 5.29
CA ILE A 404 -14.56 -6.97 5.23
C ILE A 404 -15.88 -6.20 5.31
N THR A 405 -16.92 -6.61 4.56
CA THR A 405 -18.23 -5.94 4.58
C THR A 405 -18.80 -5.88 6.00
N GLU A 406 -18.79 -6.99 6.73
CA GLU A 406 -19.28 -7.04 8.12
C GLU A 406 -18.43 -6.16 9.04
N ALA A 407 -17.11 -6.30 9.00
CA ALA A 407 -16.20 -5.54 9.86
C ALA A 407 -16.29 -4.02 9.62
N VAL A 408 -16.43 -3.60 8.36
CA VAL A 408 -16.60 -2.19 7.99
C VAL A 408 -17.95 -1.67 8.46
N TRP A 409 -19.02 -2.44 8.28
CA TRP A 409 -20.35 -2.02 8.72
C TRP A 409 -20.38 -1.77 10.24
N ASP A 410 -19.81 -2.70 11.02
CA ASP A 410 -19.68 -2.54 12.46
C ASP A 410 -18.86 -1.31 12.86
N LYS A 411 -17.77 -1.04 12.14
CA LYS A 411 -16.91 0.12 12.38
C LYS A 411 -17.64 1.43 12.03
N PHE A 412 -18.30 1.47 10.89
CA PHE A 412 -19.12 2.60 10.44
C PHE A 412 -20.22 2.93 11.44
N LEU A 413 -20.97 1.94 11.92
CA LEU A 413 -22.00 2.13 12.95
C LEU A 413 -21.43 2.64 14.28
N LYS A 414 -20.22 2.22 14.67
CA LYS A 414 -19.54 2.77 15.86
C LYS A 414 -19.24 4.25 15.70
N ILE A 415 -18.77 4.69 14.53
CA ILE A 415 -18.50 6.11 14.22
C ILE A 415 -19.81 6.91 14.27
N ALA A 416 -20.88 6.41 13.64
CA ALA A 416 -22.19 7.06 13.66
C ALA A 416 -22.71 7.27 15.09
N ARG A 417 -22.61 6.25 15.97
CA ARG A 417 -22.99 6.35 17.39
C ARG A 417 -22.15 7.34 18.19
N GLN A 418 -20.95 7.68 17.74
CA GLN A 418 -20.04 8.62 18.41
C GLN A 418 -20.24 10.09 17.99
N GLY A 419 -21.22 10.36 17.13
CA GLY A 419 -21.53 11.70 16.60
C GLY A 419 -21.07 11.92 15.15
N GLY A 420 -20.60 10.87 14.46
CA GLY A 420 -20.12 10.95 13.09
C GLY A 420 -18.63 11.30 12.96
N ILE A 421 -18.17 11.47 11.72
CA ILE A 421 -16.74 11.60 11.39
C ILE A 421 -16.07 12.81 12.05
N LEU A 422 -16.70 13.99 12.01
CA LEU A 422 -16.13 15.22 12.56
C LEU A 422 -15.95 15.16 14.07
N ASP A 423 -16.93 14.61 14.80
CA ASP A 423 -16.84 14.45 16.24
C ASP A 423 -15.76 13.44 16.63
N ALA A 424 -15.64 12.35 15.86
CA ALA A 424 -14.60 11.35 16.09
C ALA A 424 -13.19 11.93 15.85
N LEU A 425 -13.01 12.78 14.83
CA LEU A 425 -11.76 13.51 14.57
C LEU A 425 -11.44 14.52 15.67
N LYS A 426 -12.40 15.35 16.09
CA LYS A 426 -12.21 16.34 17.17
C LYS A 426 -11.83 15.69 18.50
N LYS A 427 -12.35 14.51 18.78
CA LYS A 427 -12.03 13.72 19.98
C LYS A 427 -10.71 12.95 19.89
N GLY A 428 -10.04 12.94 18.73
CA GLY A 428 -8.78 12.21 18.53
C GLY A 428 -8.96 10.69 18.36
N ALA A 429 -10.18 10.19 18.20
CA ALA A 429 -10.46 8.75 18.20
C ALA A 429 -9.90 8.09 16.92
N ILE A 430 -10.17 8.67 15.76
CA ILE A 430 -9.68 8.16 14.46
C ILE A 430 -8.15 8.23 14.41
N GLN A 431 -7.57 9.34 14.85
CA GLN A 431 -6.11 9.53 14.87
C GLN A 431 -5.40 8.49 15.71
N SER A 432 -5.92 8.21 16.91
CA SER A 432 -5.38 7.20 17.81
C SER A 432 -5.44 5.79 17.20
N GLU A 433 -6.58 5.45 16.58
CA GLU A 433 -6.78 4.14 15.95
C GLU A 433 -5.88 3.93 14.72
N VAL A 434 -5.73 4.96 13.88
CA VAL A 434 -4.83 4.95 12.71
C VAL A 434 -3.37 4.84 13.15
N ALA A 435 -2.96 5.65 14.13
CA ALA A 435 -1.60 5.61 14.67
C ALA A 435 -1.27 4.25 15.31
N SER A 436 -2.23 3.62 15.98
CA SER A 436 -2.04 2.30 16.60
C SER A 436 -1.71 1.21 15.57
N VAL A 437 -2.42 1.20 14.44
CA VAL A 437 -2.15 0.26 13.34
C VAL A 437 -0.78 0.56 12.72
N PHE A 438 -0.45 1.83 12.47
CA PHE A 438 0.86 2.22 11.94
C PHE A 438 2.02 1.77 12.84
N ILE A 439 1.92 1.99 14.15
CA ILE A 439 2.92 1.54 15.13
C ILE A 439 3.08 0.02 15.07
N GLN A 440 1.99 -0.72 14.89
CA GLN A 440 2.04 -2.17 14.76
C GLN A 440 2.69 -2.61 13.43
N MET A 441 2.50 -1.88 12.34
CA MET A 441 3.22 -2.08 11.08
C MET A 441 4.73 -1.82 11.23
N GLN A 442 5.12 -0.69 11.82
CA GLN A 442 6.53 -0.37 12.12
C GLN A 442 7.16 -1.45 12.99
N LYS A 443 6.47 -1.88 14.05
CA LYS A 443 6.91 -2.97 14.91
C LYS A 443 7.11 -4.26 14.10
N ASN A 444 6.16 -4.64 13.26
CA ASN A 444 6.30 -5.84 12.42
C ASN A 444 7.46 -5.73 11.43
N ALA A 445 7.72 -4.56 10.84
CA ALA A 445 8.87 -4.32 9.98
C ALA A 445 10.20 -4.36 10.75
N ALA A 446 10.24 -3.78 11.95
CA ALA A 446 11.40 -3.75 12.83
C ALA A 446 11.79 -5.16 13.31
N TYR A 447 10.80 -6.00 13.66
CA TYR A 447 11.02 -7.42 13.95
C TYR A 447 11.15 -8.29 12.68
N ARG A 448 11.14 -7.69 11.48
CA ARG A 448 11.18 -8.36 10.17
C ARG A 448 10.13 -9.45 9.97
N LYS A 449 8.99 -9.34 10.69
CA LYS A 449 7.77 -10.09 10.38
C LYS A 449 7.14 -9.61 9.08
N GLN A 450 7.30 -8.32 8.79
CA GLN A 450 6.97 -7.71 7.50
C GLN A 450 8.27 -7.41 6.74
N SER A 451 8.40 -8.00 5.55
CA SER A 451 9.56 -7.78 4.67
C SER A 451 9.33 -6.57 3.78
N ILE A 452 10.34 -5.70 3.70
CA ILE A 452 10.44 -4.53 2.83
C ILE A 452 11.69 -4.73 1.98
N ILE A 453 11.49 -5.31 0.80
CA ILE A 453 12.56 -5.64 -0.14
C ILE A 453 13.33 -4.38 -0.55
N GLY A 454 14.66 -4.48 -0.53
CA GLY A 454 15.56 -3.35 -0.79
C GLY A 454 15.79 -2.44 0.43
N THR A 455 15.10 -2.70 1.55
CA THR A 455 15.21 -1.90 2.79
C THR A 455 15.62 -2.79 3.96
N ASN A 456 14.69 -3.44 4.66
CA ASN A 456 15.02 -4.28 5.83
C ASN A 456 15.41 -5.73 5.44
N VAL A 457 15.17 -6.10 4.19
CA VAL A 457 15.51 -7.41 3.61
C VAL A 457 16.11 -7.18 2.22
N TYR A 458 17.24 -7.83 1.95
CA TYR A 458 18.05 -7.67 0.72
C TYR A 458 18.37 -6.20 0.33
N PRO A 459 18.82 -5.34 1.27
CA PRO A 459 19.28 -4.00 0.93
C PRO A 459 20.52 -4.04 0.03
N ASN A 460 20.60 -3.12 -0.93
CA ASN A 460 21.81 -2.92 -1.74
C ASN A 460 22.75 -1.91 -1.04
N PRO A 461 23.91 -2.32 -0.49
CA PRO A 461 24.81 -1.42 0.24
C PRO A 461 25.49 -0.37 -0.64
N ALA A 462 25.54 -0.56 -1.96
CA ALA A 462 26.21 0.35 -2.89
C ALA A 462 25.33 1.54 -3.33
N GLU A 463 24.05 1.52 -2.98
CA GLU A 463 23.12 2.60 -3.31
C GLU A 463 23.22 3.72 -2.28
N ASN A 464 23.20 4.97 -2.74
CA ASN A 464 23.13 6.16 -1.88
C ASN A 464 21.74 6.77 -1.99
N GLY A 465 21.16 7.16 -0.85
CA GLY A 465 19.91 7.90 -0.81
C GLY A 465 20.17 9.31 -1.32
N GLN A 466 19.62 9.67 -2.47
CA GLN A 466 19.48 11.11 -2.77
C GLN A 466 18.53 11.70 -1.73
N GLN A 467 18.88 12.87 -1.17
CA GLN A 467 18.09 13.55 -0.14
C GLN A 467 16.60 13.46 -0.45
N PHE A 468 15.82 13.02 0.54
CA PHE A 468 14.37 13.14 0.53
C PHE A 468 14.03 14.61 0.34
N VAL A 469 13.59 14.98 -0.86
CA VAL A 469 12.96 16.28 -1.06
C VAL A 469 11.60 16.12 -0.42
N LYS A 470 11.41 16.68 0.77
CA LYS A 470 10.08 16.85 1.35
C LYS A 470 9.24 17.47 0.24
N GLY A 471 8.25 16.72 -0.25
CA GLY A 471 7.33 17.25 -1.25
C GLY A 471 6.88 18.61 -0.76
N MET A 472 6.75 19.58 -1.68
CA MET A 472 6.11 20.86 -1.37
C MET A 472 4.72 20.55 -0.80
N GLU A 473 4.64 20.36 0.51
CA GLU A 473 3.42 20.41 1.28
C GLU A 473 2.98 21.85 1.13
N ASN A 474 2.00 22.06 0.26
CA ASN A 474 1.41 23.35 0.02
C ASN A 474 0.83 23.83 1.35
N GLN A 475 1.54 24.73 2.01
CA GLN A 475 0.96 25.62 3.00
C GLN A 475 0.11 26.62 2.22
N HIS A 476 -1.12 26.25 1.87
CA HIS A 476 -2.12 27.28 1.61
C HIS A 476 -2.40 27.95 2.95
N GLU A 477 -1.87 29.17 3.12
CA GLU A 477 -2.27 30.06 4.21
C GLU A 477 -3.75 30.42 4.03
N SER A 478 -4.64 29.60 4.60
CA SER A 478 -6.05 29.97 4.70
C SER A 478 -6.19 31.13 5.69
N LYS A 479 -6.79 32.23 5.24
CA LYS A 479 -7.16 33.40 6.06
C LYS A 479 -8.37 33.15 6.96
N THR A 480 -8.57 31.92 7.42
CA THR A 480 -9.69 31.53 8.28
C THR A 480 -9.17 31.05 9.62
N ASP A 481 -9.74 31.55 10.72
CA ASP A 481 -9.48 31.01 12.04
C ASP A 481 -9.82 29.51 12.07
N PHE A 482 -8.91 28.69 12.60
CA PHE A 482 -9.03 27.24 12.69
C PHE A 482 -8.96 26.75 14.14
N VAL A 483 -9.57 25.60 14.38
CA VAL A 483 -9.44 24.79 15.59
C VAL A 483 -8.46 23.67 15.28
N GLU A 484 -7.42 23.56 16.09
CA GLU A 484 -6.42 22.50 15.96
C GLU A 484 -6.97 21.17 16.49
N ILE A 485 -6.75 20.11 15.72
CA ILE A 485 -6.91 18.71 16.10
C ILE A 485 -5.58 17.98 15.89
N VAL A 486 -5.44 16.79 16.46
CA VAL A 486 -4.30 15.93 16.13
C VAL A 486 -4.33 15.61 14.63
N PRO A 487 -3.26 15.84 13.86
CA PRO A 487 -3.23 15.52 12.43
C PRO A 487 -3.04 14.03 12.18
N ILE A 488 -3.47 13.57 11.00
CA ILE A 488 -3.17 12.26 10.42
C ILE A 488 -2.16 12.47 9.30
N PRO A 489 -0.85 12.52 9.60
CA PRO A 489 0.16 12.78 8.57
C PRO A 489 0.32 11.55 7.65
N THR A 490 0.74 11.80 6.41
CA THR A 490 1.23 10.71 5.55
C THR A 490 2.53 10.15 6.12
N ARG A 491 2.66 8.83 6.16
CA ARG A 491 3.84 8.12 6.68
C ARG A 491 4.21 6.94 5.80
N ARG A 492 5.41 6.39 5.98
CA ARG A 492 5.86 5.17 5.29
C ARG A 492 6.51 4.20 6.26
N VAL A 493 6.24 2.91 6.09
CA VAL A 493 6.78 1.87 7.00
C VAL A 493 8.32 1.80 6.93
N ALA A 494 8.91 2.21 5.80
CA ALA A 494 10.35 2.18 5.57
C ALA A 494 11.13 3.33 6.25
N GLU A 495 10.45 4.37 6.77
CA GLU A 495 11.09 5.60 7.25
C GLU A 495 12.13 5.35 8.34
N ASP A 496 11.86 4.47 9.31
CA ASP A 496 12.81 4.20 10.40
C ASP A 496 14.15 3.65 9.87
N PHE A 497 14.09 2.72 8.92
CA PHE A 497 15.30 2.15 8.29
C PHE A 497 16.00 3.18 7.41
N GLU A 498 15.23 4.00 6.70
CA GLU A 498 15.78 5.06 5.86
C GLU A 498 16.50 6.13 6.67
N HIS A 499 15.94 6.55 7.81
CA HIS A 499 16.59 7.50 8.72
C HIS A 499 17.91 6.95 9.27
N ILE A 500 17.95 5.68 9.66
CA ILE A 500 19.18 5.01 10.11
C ILE A 500 20.22 5.03 8.99
N ARG A 501 19.84 4.64 7.78
CA ARG A 501 20.77 4.56 6.65
C ARG A 501 21.27 5.94 6.20
N LEU A 502 20.41 6.95 6.19
CA LEU A 502 20.78 8.34 5.90
C LEU A 502 21.80 8.88 6.92
N ARG A 503 21.70 8.51 8.21
CA ARG A 503 22.72 8.85 9.22
C ARG A 503 24.07 8.22 8.90
N ALA A 504 24.08 6.94 8.52
CA ALA A 504 25.31 6.25 8.12
C ALA A 504 25.94 6.88 6.87
N GLU A 505 25.14 7.27 5.88
CA GLU A 505 25.59 7.97 4.67
C GLU A 505 26.15 9.36 4.97
N ALA A 506 25.48 10.14 5.84
CA ALA A 506 25.97 11.45 6.28
C ALA A 506 27.33 11.33 6.98
N HIS A 507 27.50 10.31 7.83
CA HIS A 507 28.80 10.01 8.41
C HIS A 507 29.84 9.64 7.36
N ALA A 508 29.50 8.79 6.39
CA ALA A 508 30.42 8.41 5.32
C ALA A 508 30.89 9.61 4.49
N ALA A 509 29.98 10.55 4.21
CA ALA A 509 30.30 11.79 3.51
C ALA A 509 31.23 12.71 4.32
N GLY A 510 31.13 12.72 5.66
CA GLY A 510 31.96 13.54 6.54
C GLY A 510 33.32 12.92 6.91
N SER A 511 33.38 11.60 7.12
CA SER A 511 34.58 10.88 7.56
C SER A 511 35.38 10.26 6.41
N GLY A 512 34.80 10.16 5.22
CA GLY A 512 35.38 9.51 4.04
C GLY A 512 35.17 7.99 3.97
N ALA A 513 34.53 7.37 4.96
CA ALA A 513 34.23 5.94 4.96
C ALA A 513 32.91 5.60 5.66
N ALA A 514 32.19 4.60 5.16
CA ALA A 514 31.01 4.08 5.83
C ALA A 514 31.37 3.45 7.20
N PRO A 515 30.46 3.52 8.20
CA PRO A 515 30.65 2.82 9.46
C PRO A 515 30.79 1.31 9.23
N LYS A 516 31.66 0.64 9.98
CA LYS A 516 31.99 -0.78 9.78
C LYS A 516 31.79 -1.61 11.03
N LEU A 517 31.23 -2.81 10.85
CA LEU A 517 31.10 -3.87 11.85
C LEU A 517 32.07 -5.02 11.52
N GLY A 518 32.89 -5.42 12.49
CA GLY A 518 33.76 -6.59 12.34
C GLY A 518 33.00 -7.89 12.59
N LEU A 519 33.17 -8.92 11.77
CA LEU A 519 32.61 -10.25 12.02
C LEU A 519 33.73 -11.24 12.33
N VAL A 520 33.69 -11.76 13.56
CA VAL A 520 34.62 -12.81 14.01
C VAL A 520 33.96 -14.15 13.70
N ASN A 521 34.30 -14.73 12.56
CA ASN A 521 33.77 -16.01 12.11
C ASN A 521 34.55 -17.15 12.79
N ILE A 522 33.86 -18.09 13.43
CA ILE A 522 34.48 -19.25 14.11
C ILE A 522 34.43 -20.47 13.20
N GLY A 523 35.57 -21.16 13.04
CA GLY A 523 35.65 -22.43 12.34
C GLY A 523 35.47 -22.32 10.83
N GLU A 524 35.01 -23.40 10.20
CA GLU A 524 34.86 -23.48 8.75
C GLU A 524 33.64 -22.72 8.22
N LEU A 525 33.66 -22.36 6.94
CA LEU A 525 32.59 -21.61 6.26
C LEU A 525 31.19 -22.17 6.53
N LYS A 526 31.02 -23.49 6.55
CA LYS A 526 29.71 -24.12 6.80
C LYS A 526 29.14 -23.79 8.19
N ALA A 527 30.00 -23.59 9.19
CA ALA A 527 29.59 -23.33 10.58
C ALA A 527 29.08 -21.91 10.78
N TYR A 528 29.75 -20.91 10.20
CA TYR A 528 29.43 -19.50 10.43
C TYR A 528 28.59 -18.84 9.34
N LYS A 529 28.61 -19.34 8.09
CA LYS A 529 28.04 -18.64 6.91
C LYS A 529 26.62 -18.14 7.13
N GLN A 530 25.72 -18.99 7.65
CA GLN A 530 24.32 -18.60 7.84
C GLN A 530 24.17 -17.41 8.79
N ARG A 531 24.95 -17.37 9.88
CA ARG A 531 24.91 -16.28 10.86
C ARG A 531 25.62 -15.04 10.34
N ALA A 532 26.76 -15.21 9.69
CA ALA A 532 27.48 -14.12 9.04
C ALA A 532 26.60 -13.44 7.99
N ASP A 533 25.98 -14.19 7.06
CA ASP A 533 25.08 -13.64 6.04
C ASP A 533 23.88 -12.91 6.65
N PHE A 534 23.33 -13.44 7.74
CA PHE A 534 22.26 -12.78 8.48
C PHE A 534 22.69 -11.44 9.10
N ILE A 535 23.87 -11.37 9.73
CA ILE A 535 24.40 -10.13 10.29
C ILE A 535 24.78 -9.14 9.19
N LYS A 536 25.39 -9.61 8.09
CA LYS A 536 25.70 -8.77 6.91
C LYS A 536 24.43 -8.14 6.33
N GLY A 537 23.38 -8.93 6.14
CA GLY A 537 22.09 -8.44 5.65
C GLY A 537 21.43 -7.43 6.60
N LEU A 538 21.52 -7.66 7.92
CA LEU A 538 21.02 -6.72 8.93
C LEU A 538 21.82 -5.42 8.92
N ALA A 539 23.15 -5.48 9.01
CA ALA A 539 24.04 -4.32 9.02
C ALA A 539 23.85 -3.45 7.77
N ALA A 540 23.73 -4.09 6.59
CA ALA A 540 23.46 -3.41 5.33
C ALA A 540 22.15 -2.61 5.35
N ALA A 541 21.12 -3.06 6.07
CA ALA A 541 19.85 -2.32 6.19
C ALA A 541 20.02 -0.98 6.93
N GLY A 542 21.05 -0.86 7.77
CA GLY A 542 21.43 0.38 8.45
C GLY A 542 22.56 1.16 7.78
N GLY A 543 22.98 0.78 6.56
CA GLY A 543 24.13 1.40 5.90
C GLY A 543 25.48 1.10 6.55
N ILE A 544 25.56 0.05 7.38
CA ILE A 544 26.78 -0.37 8.05
C ILE A 544 27.50 -1.41 7.19
N GLY A 545 28.73 -1.10 6.79
CA GLY A 545 29.62 -2.05 6.11
C GLY A 545 30.09 -3.16 7.04
N THR A 546 30.56 -4.28 6.47
CA THR A 546 31.12 -5.38 7.26
C THR A 546 32.53 -5.72 6.81
N VAL A 547 33.37 -6.15 7.75
CA VAL A 547 34.69 -6.72 7.51
C VAL A 547 34.73 -8.03 8.28
N ASP A 548 35.09 -9.14 7.64
CA ASP A 548 34.99 -10.46 8.26
C ASP A 548 36.24 -11.33 8.10
N THR A 549 36.49 -12.17 9.10
CA THR A 549 37.58 -13.16 9.05
C THR A 549 37.23 -14.32 8.12
N GLN A 550 38.23 -14.96 7.51
CA GLN A 550 38.04 -16.20 6.75
C GLN A 550 38.02 -17.45 7.66
N GLY A 551 37.31 -17.38 8.78
CA GLY A 551 37.24 -18.44 9.78
C GLY A 551 38.47 -18.45 10.70
N CYS A 552 38.28 -18.00 11.94
CA CYS A 552 39.28 -18.08 13.00
C CYS A 552 39.30 -19.51 13.56
N SER A 553 40.52 -20.07 13.68
CA SER A 553 40.75 -21.37 14.32
C SER A 553 41.46 -21.23 15.67
N THR A 554 42.09 -20.08 15.92
CA THR A 554 42.82 -19.79 17.16
C THR A 554 42.44 -18.42 17.74
N LEU A 555 42.75 -18.22 19.03
CA LEU A 555 42.60 -16.90 19.68
C LEU A 555 43.59 -15.86 19.13
N GLU A 556 44.70 -16.30 18.56
CA GLU A 556 45.69 -15.43 17.92
C GLU A 556 45.14 -14.84 16.62
N ASP A 557 44.37 -15.62 15.85
CA ASP A 557 43.65 -15.12 14.66
C ASP A 557 42.68 -13.99 15.04
N VAL A 558 41.97 -14.15 16.16
CA VAL A 558 41.03 -13.14 16.66
C VAL A 558 41.77 -11.87 17.06
N ARG A 559 42.86 -11.99 17.83
CA ARG A 559 43.67 -10.85 18.25
C ARG A 559 44.29 -10.13 17.05
N ALA A 560 44.82 -10.87 16.08
CA ALA A 560 45.37 -10.30 14.85
C ALA A 560 44.31 -9.51 14.08
N PHE A 561 43.13 -10.08 13.88
CA PHE A 561 42.04 -9.42 13.17
C PHE A 561 41.53 -8.15 13.90
N VAL A 562 41.36 -8.22 15.21
CA VAL A 562 40.90 -7.08 16.01
C VAL A 562 41.94 -5.96 16.01
N ALA A 563 43.23 -6.29 16.12
CA ALA A 563 44.32 -5.32 16.06
C ALA A 563 44.46 -4.70 14.66
N GLU A 564 44.34 -5.48 13.60
CA GLU A 564 44.44 -5.01 12.20
C GLU A 564 43.30 -4.06 11.85
N THR A 565 42.06 -4.43 12.19
CA THR A 565 40.88 -3.67 11.78
C THR A 565 40.56 -2.52 12.73
N ASN A 566 40.92 -2.62 14.01
CA ASN A 566 40.75 -1.60 15.05
C ASN A 566 39.33 -0.98 15.08
N LEU A 567 38.32 -1.80 14.82
CA LEU A 567 36.92 -1.38 14.83
C LEU A 567 36.39 -1.26 16.27
N LYS A 568 35.39 -0.41 16.47
CA LYS A 568 34.76 -0.23 17.79
C LYS A 568 33.83 -1.38 18.17
N THR A 569 33.31 -2.10 17.18
CA THR A 569 32.25 -3.11 17.39
C THR A 569 32.50 -4.34 16.54
N TYR A 570 32.34 -5.52 17.15
CA TYR A 570 32.43 -6.83 16.49
C TYR A 570 31.24 -7.72 16.82
N CYS A 571 30.90 -8.64 15.92
CA CYS A 571 29.90 -9.68 16.11
C CYS A 571 30.50 -11.08 15.86
N ILE A 572 30.37 -11.98 16.84
CA ILE A 572 30.87 -13.35 16.77
C ILE A 572 29.86 -14.23 16.03
N CYS A 573 30.29 -14.88 14.94
CA CYS A 573 29.47 -15.71 14.07
C CYS A 573 29.99 -17.16 14.05
N GLY A 574 29.16 -18.12 14.41
CA GLY A 574 29.51 -19.55 14.47
C GLY A 574 28.27 -20.44 14.65
N SER A 575 28.47 -21.73 14.84
CA SER A 575 27.41 -22.67 15.21
C SER A 575 27.16 -22.67 16.72
N ASP A 576 26.05 -23.26 17.17
CA ASP A 576 25.76 -23.35 18.62
C ASP A 576 26.79 -24.20 19.37
N SER A 577 27.40 -25.20 18.72
CA SER A 577 28.52 -25.95 19.30
C SER A 577 29.76 -25.09 19.46
N ASP A 578 30.10 -24.27 18.46
CA ASP A 578 31.27 -23.38 18.53
C ASP A 578 31.13 -22.36 19.67
N TYR A 579 29.91 -21.90 19.93
CA TYR A 579 29.66 -20.96 21.01
C TYR A 579 29.84 -21.57 22.40
N ALA A 580 29.40 -22.81 22.60
CA ALA A 580 29.60 -23.51 23.85
C ALA A 580 31.09 -23.73 24.15
N GLU A 581 31.90 -23.95 23.12
CA GLU A 581 33.32 -24.26 23.27
C GLU A 581 34.22 -23.02 23.35
N GLN A 582 33.99 -22.01 22.49
CA GLN A 582 35.02 -21.00 22.19
C GLN A 582 34.56 -19.53 22.33
N ALA A 583 33.26 -19.24 22.31
CA ALA A 583 32.79 -17.84 22.28
C ALA A 583 33.27 -17.00 23.48
N LYS A 584 33.31 -17.60 24.68
CA LYS A 584 33.77 -16.92 25.90
C LYS A 584 35.23 -16.49 25.79
N SER A 585 36.12 -17.41 25.38
CA SER A 585 37.54 -17.11 25.20
C SER A 585 37.79 -16.12 24.07
N ILE A 586 37.00 -16.20 22.99
CA ILE A 586 37.08 -15.25 21.86
C ILE A 586 36.70 -13.84 22.30
N ALA A 587 35.60 -13.69 23.04
CA ALA A 587 35.17 -12.39 23.55
C ALA A 587 36.23 -11.75 24.46
N ILE A 588 36.78 -12.52 25.40
CA ILE A 588 37.86 -12.06 26.29
C ILE A 588 39.09 -11.65 25.48
N ALA A 589 39.53 -12.48 24.53
CA ALA A 589 40.70 -12.19 23.71
C ALA A 589 40.54 -10.91 22.88
N ALA A 590 39.34 -10.64 22.35
CA ALA A 590 39.04 -9.40 21.63
C ALA A 590 39.09 -8.17 22.56
N ILE A 591 38.52 -8.27 23.76
CA ILE A 591 38.47 -7.17 24.74
C ILE A 591 39.86 -6.85 25.32
N GLU A 592 40.66 -7.88 25.62
CA GLU A 592 42.05 -7.72 26.04
C GLU A 592 42.90 -7.05 24.94
N CYS A 593 42.64 -7.39 23.68
CA CYS A 593 43.36 -6.82 22.54
C CYS A 593 43.01 -5.35 22.29
N LEU A 594 41.73 -4.99 22.43
CA LEU A 594 41.24 -3.63 22.21
C LEU A 594 40.29 -3.22 23.37
N PRO A 595 40.83 -2.63 24.45
CA PRO A 595 40.02 -2.18 25.57
C PRO A 595 38.93 -1.18 25.14
N GLY A 596 37.68 -1.43 25.57
CA GLY A 596 36.53 -0.60 25.20
C GLY A 596 35.80 -1.04 23.92
N VAL A 597 36.21 -2.14 23.29
CA VAL A 597 35.50 -2.74 22.15
C VAL A 597 34.13 -3.30 22.55
N ASN A 598 33.15 -3.15 21.67
CA ASN A 598 31.81 -3.70 21.82
C ASN A 598 31.74 -5.06 21.15
N ILE A 599 31.34 -6.10 21.90
CA ILE A 599 31.22 -7.47 21.36
C ILE A 599 29.76 -7.92 21.41
N TYR A 600 29.23 -8.34 20.26
CA TYR A 600 27.93 -9.01 20.11
C TYR A 600 28.12 -10.46 19.67
N LEU A 601 27.08 -11.28 19.81
CA LEU A 601 27.05 -12.64 19.28
C LEU A 601 25.82 -12.87 18.41
N ALA A 602 26.01 -13.54 17.27
CA ALA A 602 24.92 -13.84 16.34
C ALA A 602 24.10 -15.06 16.83
N GLY A 603 22.79 -14.87 16.95
CA GLY A 603 21.79 -15.86 17.34
C GLY A 603 21.59 -16.01 18.85
N LYS A 604 20.47 -16.65 19.23
CA LYS A 604 20.02 -16.77 20.62
C LYS A 604 20.62 -18.01 21.29
N GLN A 605 21.01 -17.91 22.55
CA GLN A 605 21.60 -19.03 23.30
C GLN A 605 20.72 -19.45 24.49
N GLY A 606 21.08 -20.55 25.14
CA GLY A 606 20.50 -20.93 26.43
C GLY A 606 20.87 -19.92 27.51
N ALA A 607 20.00 -19.72 28.51
CA ALA A 607 20.16 -18.67 29.52
C ALA A 607 21.52 -18.72 30.26
N GLU A 608 21.98 -19.92 30.63
CA GLU A 608 23.26 -20.13 31.31
C GLU A 608 24.45 -19.65 30.47
N LEU A 609 24.47 -19.98 29.17
CA LEU A 609 25.51 -19.55 28.25
C LEU A 609 25.43 -18.04 27.99
N GLU A 610 24.23 -17.47 27.85
CA GLU A 610 24.06 -16.03 27.70
C GLU A 610 24.63 -15.25 28.88
N ASP A 611 24.38 -15.71 30.11
CA ASP A 611 24.88 -15.08 31.33
C ASP A 611 26.41 -15.19 31.45
N ALA A 612 26.96 -16.36 31.14
CA ALA A 612 28.41 -16.56 31.13
C ALA A 612 29.12 -15.67 30.08
N LEU A 613 28.50 -15.47 28.91
CA LEU A 613 29.01 -14.60 27.86
C LEU A 613 28.89 -13.12 28.21
N LYS A 614 27.79 -12.69 28.83
CA LYS A 614 27.65 -11.32 29.35
C LYS A 614 28.71 -11.00 30.40
N GLN A 615 28.98 -11.92 31.32
CA GLN A 615 30.06 -11.78 32.30
C GLN A 615 31.44 -11.69 31.65
N ALA A 616 31.61 -12.31 30.48
CA ALA A 616 32.82 -12.22 29.67
C ALA A 616 32.89 -10.97 28.78
N GLY A 617 31.92 -10.06 28.88
CA GLY A 617 31.91 -8.77 28.18
C GLY A 617 31.11 -8.74 26.87
N VAL A 618 30.38 -9.81 26.53
CA VAL A 618 29.42 -9.77 25.40
C VAL A 618 28.24 -8.87 25.76
N LYS A 619 28.03 -7.80 24.99
CA LYS A 619 26.97 -6.81 25.21
C LYS A 619 25.57 -7.34 24.90
N GLY A 620 25.43 -8.18 23.90
CA GLY A 620 24.12 -8.67 23.48
C GLY A 620 24.14 -9.72 22.36
N PHE A 621 22.94 -10.19 22.02
CA PHE A 621 22.70 -11.28 21.07
C PHE A 621 21.80 -10.81 19.93
N ILE A 622 22.24 -11.00 18.69
CA ILE A 622 21.54 -10.53 17.48
C ILE A 622 20.96 -11.73 16.74
N HIS A 623 19.64 -11.90 16.74
CA HIS A 623 18.94 -13.06 16.19
C HIS A 623 17.68 -12.69 15.42
N VAL A 624 17.00 -13.68 14.83
CA VAL A 624 15.82 -13.49 13.95
C VAL A 624 14.62 -12.79 14.61
N LYS A 625 14.63 -12.62 15.95
CA LYS A 625 13.59 -11.88 16.69
C LYS A 625 14.13 -10.60 17.35
N THR A 626 15.35 -10.19 17.03
CA THR A 626 15.89 -8.89 17.45
C THR A 626 15.17 -7.78 16.69
N ASN A 627 14.80 -6.71 17.40
CA ASN A 627 14.30 -5.49 16.79
C ASN A 627 15.43 -4.85 15.97
N ALA A 628 15.30 -4.88 14.64
CA ALA A 628 16.32 -4.40 13.72
C ALA A 628 16.54 -2.88 13.81
N VAL A 629 15.48 -2.10 14.02
CA VAL A 629 15.56 -0.63 14.13
C VAL A 629 16.34 -0.24 15.39
N GLU A 630 16.03 -0.86 16.52
CA GLU A 630 16.71 -0.61 17.80
C GLU A 630 18.19 -1.00 17.72
N ILE A 631 18.51 -2.23 17.27
CA ILE A 631 19.91 -2.68 17.22
C ILE A 631 20.74 -1.90 16.21
N LEU A 632 20.19 -1.53 15.04
CA LEU A 632 20.93 -0.74 14.06
C LEU A 632 21.18 0.68 14.55
N SER A 633 20.20 1.29 15.20
CA SER A 633 20.37 2.60 15.83
C SER A 633 21.45 2.56 16.91
N GLN A 634 21.43 1.52 17.76
CA GLN A 634 22.44 1.29 18.79
C GLN A 634 23.83 1.10 18.17
N LEU A 635 23.96 0.27 17.13
CA LEU A 635 25.23 0.03 16.46
C LEU A 635 25.79 1.33 15.86
N LEU A 636 24.96 2.17 15.24
CA LEU A 636 25.41 3.47 14.72
C LEU A 636 25.94 4.39 15.84
N THR A 637 25.22 4.49 16.96
CA THR A 637 25.68 5.28 18.11
C THR A 637 27.01 4.74 18.67
N GLU A 638 27.16 3.42 18.77
CA GLU A 638 28.40 2.77 19.22
C GLU A 638 29.57 2.93 18.22
N LEU A 639 29.26 3.21 16.95
CA LEU A 639 30.21 3.52 15.89
C LEU A 639 30.45 5.05 15.76
N GLU A 640 30.00 5.85 16.74
CA GLU A 640 30.17 7.31 16.79
C GLU A 640 29.53 8.03 15.59
N VAL A 641 28.45 7.46 15.05
CA VAL A 641 27.59 8.07 14.03
C VAL A 641 26.48 8.85 14.72
N ASN A 642 26.57 10.19 14.69
CA ASN A 642 25.55 11.09 15.24
C ASN A 642 24.27 11.06 14.40
#